data_AF-A0A7Y5UAF5-F1
#
_entry.id   AF-A0A7Y5UAF5-F1
#
_cell.length_a   1.000
_cell.length_b   1.000
_cell.length_c   1.000
_cell.angle_alpha   90.00
_cell.angle_beta   90.00
_cell.angle_gamma   90.00
#
_symmetry.space_group_name_H-M   'P 1'
#
loop_
_entity.id
_entity.type
_entity.pdbx_description
1 polymer ?
#
loop_
_entity_poly.entity_id
_entity_poly.type
_entity_poly.pdbx_seq_one_letter_code
_entity_poly.pdbx_strand_id
1 'polypeptide(L)'
;MLIKNQTPFAFGTAKTSRRPPQPEMVLIVRAKLRIEPGAVASVVEGLPPLAQGSLSSEVFGEEDDDHAGECTYPDDFAQWKLHAEVMLRGTCHVPNGHAVPECPVRFSVGDWTKILRVVGPRVWSDDDPTRPVPFTEMPMSYSHAFGGAGYPQNPIGRGFNTTEVHNIEGADEVTRSRGDRPVPAGFGPLSANWPPRSGKLGKGKNPKGRVFFPEDFDWSFFQSAPSDQQLRGYLRGDEEVVFQNLHPSHQVLTTRLPGTRVRAFVNDIRSKFREVKMNLDTLFAEVDQGFIYLTWRGVEPVSDFDLRDVKSVLFASEDASEAPRSVDHYRASLEAFERDPRSLDNALPPNLLSDAEKREIERNIAAANAAKEASAQSAGGAPDPSGLPPDIAAKLKAFDPKTQERMAQSLSALMARAAKQGVDLSAHLAAALDRTKPAPPAPGGGKSPASGSPAGLKATMAQLSTRMESLRSQAGETGHPHSAEFAEYDRRKNDPKLKAVGLDGSADASTEPGPGKDLSGADLTGHDLGGRDLTGANLERALLTKASLKGAKLTGAKMKGAIMSEADLSGADLAEADLTEALLEKAVARGASLRGATLTRTIFHETDLTGADLTGAKGSTTVFSKADLSEATLAQVRFHKAVGAEAKLERAKLQSAELVECVFANCHAKEAVFDGATLTKTSFFGATLAAASFLEAKGEGTSWIEADLTGAELSHAHLPQGIFNEARASKARFYGANLKQGRFYRTVLERADLTRANLYEANFTRASLDYAKFVESNLFDARLIQVTSTGADFERANLKKAMVEADDARS
;
A
#
# COMPACT_ATOMS: atom_id res chain seq x y z
N MET A 1 -17.35 -7.44 21.20
CA MET A 1 -17.05 -8.45 20.17
C MET A 1 -15.58 -8.32 19.78
N LEU A 2 -14.77 -9.36 20.00
CA LEU A 2 -13.39 -9.45 19.51
C LEU A 2 -13.38 -10.04 18.09
N ILE A 3 -12.49 -9.61 17.20
CA ILE A 3 -12.40 -10.17 15.85
C ILE A 3 -10.97 -10.64 15.58
N LYS A 4 -10.80 -11.93 15.26
CA LYS A 4 -9.54 -12.52 14.81
C LYS A 4 -9.59 -12.70 13.30
N ASN A 5 -8.89 -11.86 12.55
CA ASN A 5 -8.73 -12.07 11.11
C ASN A 5 -7.45 -12.84 10.82
N GLN A 6 -7.56 -14.10 10.41
CA GLN A 6 -6.45 -14.93 9.93
C GLN A 6 -6.38 -14.97 8.40
N THR A 7 -7.24 -14.23 7.70
CA THR A 7 -7.14 -14.04 6.26
C THR A 7 -6.17 -12.90 5.95
N PRO A 8 -5.53 -12.87 4.77
CA PRO A 8 -4.78 -11.71 4.31
C PRO A 8 -5.68 -10.57 3.80
N PHE A 9 -7.01 -10.70 3.91
CA PHE A 9 -8.00 -9.90 3.22
C PHE A 9 -8.66 -8.86 4.13
N ALA A 10 -9.28 -7.83 3.52
CA ALA A 10 -10.14 -6.91 4.25
C ALA A 10 -11.38 -7.63 4.78
N PHE A 11 -11.90 -7.19 5.92
CA PHE A 11 -13.07 -7.81 6.54
C PHE A 11 -13.97 -6.77 7.19
N GLY A 12 -15.21 -7.14 7.46
CA GLY A 12 -16.16 -6.29 8.14
C GLY A 12 -17.40 -7.04 8.57
N THR A 13 -18.25 -6.32 9.30
CA THR A 13 -19.54 -6.82 9.73
C THR A 13 -20.63 -5.80 9.45
N ALA A 14 -21.78 -6.25 9.00
CA ALA A 14 -23.00 -5.45 8.93
C ALA A 14 -24.12 -6.12 9.75
N LYS A 15 -25.22 -5.40 9.92
CA LYS A 15 -26.39 -5.89 10.67
C LYS A 15 -27.59 -5.88 9.77
N THR A 16 -28.40 -6.92 9.86
CA THR A 16 -29.65 -7.05 9.11
C THR A 16 -30.68 -7.81 9.92
N SER A 17 -31.85 -8.02 9.33
CA SER A 17 -32.91 -8.87 9.87
C SER A 17 -33.81 -9.28 8.72
N ARG A 18 -33.45 -10.35 8.00
CA ARG A 18 -34.28 -10.85 6.88
C ARG A 18 -35.60 -11.47 7.34
N ARG A 19 -35.68 -11.85 8.61
CA ARG A 19 -36.86 -12.45 9.24
C ARG A 19 -37.17 -11.75 10.56
N PRO A 20 -37.75 -10.55 10.55
CA PRO A 20 -38.07 -9.83 11.78
C PRO A 20 -38.94 -10.69 12.73
N PRO A 21 -38.72 -10.67 14.06
CA PRO A 21 -37.78 -9.80 14.78
C PRO A 21 -36.36 -10.38 14.93
N GLN A 22 -36.00 -11.47 14.24
CA GLN A 22 -34.71 -12.15 14.39
C GLN A 22 -33.56 -11.32 13.79
N PRO A 23 -32.66 -10.76 14.59
CA PRO A 23 -31.50 -10.05 14.09
C PRO A 23 -30.47 -11.02 13.49
N GLU A 24 -29.76 -10.56 12.48
CA GLU A 24 -28.72 -11.33 11.80
C GLU A 24 -27.46 -10.46 11.67
N MET A 25 -26.31 -11.07 11.90
CA MET A 25 -24.99 -10.49 11.64
C MET A 25 -24.54 -10.92 10.24
N VAL A 26 -24.15 -9.94 9.43
CA VAL A 26 -23.53 -10.16 8.13
C VAL A 26 -22.02 -10.11 8.33
N LEU A 27 -21.30 -11.12 7.86
CA LEU A 27 -19.85 -11.25 7.91
C LEU A 27 -19.31 -11.09 6.49
N ILE A 28 -18.35 -10.20 6.29
CA ILE A 28 -17.82 -9.82 4.97
C ILE A 28 -16.32 -10.00 4.96
N VAL A 29 -15.78 -10.61 3.90
CA VAL A 29 -14.36 -10.65 3.59
C VAL A 29 -14.17 -10.25 2.13
N ARG A 30 -13.29 -9.30 1.83
CA ARG A 30 -12.99 -8.84 0.48
C ARG A 30 -11.49 -8.97 0.18
N ALA A 31 -11.16 -9.72 -0.86
CA ALA A 31 -9.82 -9.81 -1.39
C ALA A 31 -9.63 -8.86 -2.57
N LYS A 32 -8.46 -8.21 -2.65
CA LYS A 32 -7.96 -7.55 -3.86
C LYS A 32 -6.83 -8.40 -4.44
N LEU A 33 -6.99 -8.87 -5.67
CA LEU A 33 -6.08 -9.81 -6.32
C LEU A 33 -5.53 -9.20 -7.61
N ARG A 34 -4.23 -9.34 -7.82
CA ARG A 34 -3.57 -9.01 -9.09
C ARG A 34 -3.93 -10.08 -10.12
N ILE A 35 -4.23 -9.67 -11.35
CA ILE A 35 -4.40 -10.58 -12.47
C ILE A 35 -3.24 -10.45 -13.45
N GLU A 36 -2.75 -11.59 -13.93
CA GLU A 36 -1.70 -11.68 -14.94
C GLU A 36 -2.09 -12.70 -16.02
N PRO A 37 -1.70 -12.49 -17.28
CA PRO A 37 -2.04 -13.42 -18.36
C PRO A 37 -1.51 -14.84 -18.10
N GLY A 38 -2.40 -15.81 -18.10
CA GLY A 38 -2.13 -17.23 -17.90
C GLY A 38 -1.89 -17.63 -16.44
N ALA A 39 -1.89 -16.68 -15.50
CA ALA A 39 -1.59 -16.95 -14.10
C ALA A 39 -2.85 -17.14 -13.25
N VAL A 40 -2.64 -17.66 -12.04
CA VAL A 40 -3.65 -17.64 -10.97
C VAL A 40 -3.60 -16.25 -10.33
N ALA A 41 -4.77 -15.62 -10.17
CA ALA A 41 -4.91 -14.33 -9.53
C ALA A 41 -4.44 -14.42 -8.09
N SER A 42 -3.49 -13.57 -7.72
CA SER A 42 -2.76 -13.69 -6.45
C SER A 42 -2.93 -12.45 -5.59
N VAL A 43 -2.76 -12.62 -4.28
CA VAL A 43 -2.62 -11.50 -3.37
C VAL A 43 -1.33 -10.77 -3.73
N VAL A 44 -1.37 -9.44 -3.75
CA VAL A 44 -0.15 -8.64 -3.87
C VAL A 44 0.68 -8.89 -2.61
N GLU A 45 1.75 -9.67 -2.72
CA GLU A 45 2.60 -10.05 -1.59
C GLU A 45 3.20 -8.81 -0.91
N GLY A 46 3.28 -8.83 0.42
CA GLY A 46 3.85 -7.74 1.23
C GLY A 46 2.87 -6.62 1.63
N LEU A 47 1.61 -6.66 1.19
CA LEU A 47 0.59 -5.71 1.62
C LEU A 47 -0.15 -6.21 2.88
N PRO A 48 -0.18 -5.45 4.00
CA PRO A 48 -1.04 -5.79 5.13
C PRO A 48 -2.52 -5.75 4.71
N PRO A 49 -3.45 -6.41 5.43
CA PRO A 49 -4.88 -6.41 5.09
C PRO A 49 -5.49 -5.02 4.85
N LEU A 50 -4.96 -3.98 5.51
CA LEU A 50 -5.36 -2.57 5.31
C LEU A 50 -4.95 -1.97 3.96
N ALA A 51 -3.91 -2.51 3.30
CA ALA A 51 -3.44 -2.04 2.00
C ALA A 51 -4.16 -2.72 0.81
N GLN A 52 -5.05 -3.68 1.06
CA GLN A 52 -5.98 -4.21 0.06
C GLN A 52 -7.19 -3.28 -0.22
N GLY A 53 -7.27 -2.14 0.50
CA GLY A 53 -8.39 -1.21 0.47
C GLY A 53 -9.33 -1.40 1.66
N SER A 54 -10.09 -0.36 2.01
CA SER A 54 -11.18 -0.50 2.98
C SER A 54 -12.43 -1.02 2.27
N LEU A 55 -13.28 -1.75 3.00
CA LEU A 55 -14.63 -2.02 2.53
C LEU A 55 -15.35 -0.68 2.29
N SER A 56 -16.06 -0.56 1.19
CA SER A 56 -16.75 0.67 0.81
C SER A 56 -18.24 0.43 0.58
N SER A 57 -19.04 1.47 0.81
CA SER A 57 -20.37 1.55 0.21
C SER A 57 -20.26 1.74 -1.30
N GLU A 58 -21.39 1.91 -1.99
CA GLU A 58 -21.40 2.36 -3.39
C GLU A 58 -20.57 3.64 -3.53
N VAL A 59 -19.77 3.70 -4.60
CA VAL A 59 -18.88 4.83 -4.88
C VAL A 59 -19.33 5.50 -6.17
N PHE A 60 -19.51 6.81 -6.09
CA PHE A 60 -19.89 7.70 -7.20
C PHE A 60 -18.73 8.64 -7.54
N GLY A 61 -18.85 9.41 -8.63
CA GLY A 61 -17.86 10.43 -8.96
C GLY A 61 -17.74 11.50 -7.87
N GLU A 62 -16.57 12.13 -7.74
CA GLU A 62 -16.28 13.12 -6.67
C GLU A 62 -17.21 14.34 -6.67
N GLU A 63 -17.91 14.61 -7.78
CA GLU A 63 -18.84 15.73 -7.95
C GLU A 63 -20.33 15.31 -7.91
N ASP A 64 -20.64 14.04 -7.63
CA ASP A 64 -22.00 13.48 -7.63
C ASP A 64 -22.55 13.31 -6.20
N ASP A 65 -22.71 14.44 -5.50
CA ASP A 65 -23.21 14.48 -4.11
C ASP A 65 -24.62 13.87 -3.95
N ASP A 66 -25.43 13.88 -5.01
CA ASP A 66 -26.80 13.35 -5.03
C ASP A 66 -26.86 11.85 -5.40
N HIS A 67 -25.71 11.22 -5.70
CA HIS A 67 -25.61 9.82 -6.13
C HIS A 67 -26.54 9.48 -7.30
N ALA A 68 -26.74 10.44 -8.21
CA ALA A 68 -27.64 10.32 -9.36
C ALA A 68 -26.91 9.80 -10.61
N GLY A 69 -25.58 9.91 -10.62
CA GLY A 69 -24.67 9.52 -11.68
C GLY A 69 -24.31 8.03 -11.69
N GLU A 70 -23.16 7.73 -12.31
CA GLU A 70 -22.68 6.36 -12.48
C GLU A 70 -22.15 5.79 -11.17
N CYS A 71 -22.67 4.62 -10.78
CA CYS A 71 -22.07 3.82 -9.71
C CYS A 71 -20.79 3.17 -10.25
N THR A 72 -19.65 3.48 -9.65
CA THR A 72 -18.34 3.02 -10.11
C THR A 72 -17.84 1.78 -9.37
N TYR A 73 -18.23 1.60 -8.11
CA TYR A 73 -17.95 0.41 -7.31
C TYR A 73 -19.21 -0.05 -6.56
N PRO A 74 -19.44 -1.37 -6.46
CA PRO A 74 -20.57 -1.93 -5.75
C PRO A 74 -20.42 -1.81 -4.22
N ASP A 75 -21.53 -1.96 -3.49
CA ASP A 75 -21.56 -1.94 -2.03
C ASP A 75 -21.02 -3.23 -1.38
N ASP A 76 -19.90 -3.13 -0.66
CA ASP A 76 -19.36 -4.23 0.14
C ASP A 76 -20.17 -4.50 1.42
N PHE A 77 -21.05 -3.59 1.82
CA PHE A 77 -21.94 -3.74 2.97
C PHE A 77 -23.35 -4.18 2.58
N ALA A 78 -23.57 -4.56 1.32
CA ALA A 78 -24.80 -5.21 0.87
C ALA A 78 -25.20 -6.32 1.86
N GLN A 79 -26.42 -6.30 2.36
CA GLN A 79 -26.77 -7.10 3.54
C GLN A 79 -27.02 -8.57 3.18
N TRP A 80 -27.32 -8.85 1.92
CA TRP A 80 -27.56 -10.19 1.41
C TRP A 80 -27.46 -10.22 -0.11
N LYS A 81 -26.93 -11.28 -0.71
CA LYS A 81 -27.03 -11.52 -2.15
C LYS A 81 -27.63 -12.89 -2.40
N LEU A 82 -28.54 -12.98 -3.37
CA LEU A 82 -29.23 -14.24 -3.71
C LEU A 82 -28.33 -15.20 -4.49
N HIS A 83 -27.47 -14.62 -5.33
CA HIS A 83 -26.55 -15.31 -6.22
C HIS A 83 -25.23 -14.54 -6.31
N ALA A 84 -24.19 -15.19 -6.81
CA ALA A 84 -23.00 -14.47 -7.21
C ALA A 84 -23.29 -13.53 -8.38
N GLU A 85 -22.60 -12.40 -8.40
CA GLU A 85 -22.62 -11.46 -9.51
C GLU A 85 -21.22 -11.13 -10.00
N VAL A 86 -21.12 -10.88 -11.31
CA VAL A 86 -19.86 -10.57 -11.98
C VAL A 86 -19.97 -9.24 -12.70
N MET A 87 -19.00 -8.37 -12.47
CA MET A 87 -18.99 -7.00 -12.98
C MET A 87 -17.56 -6.58 -13.32
N LEU A 88 -17.42 -5.57 -14.16
CA LEU A 88 -16.13 -4.92 -14.38
C LEU A 88 -16.26 -3.44 -14.66
N ARG A 89 -15.17 -2.74 -14.38
CA ARG A 89 -14.86 -1.40 -14.87
C ARG A 89 -13.64 -1.51 -15.78
N GLY A 90 -13.73 -0.93 -16.97
CA GLY A 90 -12.62 -0.93 -17.91
C GLY A 90 -12.94 -0.21 -19.21
N THR A 91 -12.04 -0.37 -20.15
CA THR A 91 -12.07 0.30 -21.45
C THR A 91 -12.03 -0.75 -22.55
N CYS A 92 -12.80 -0.56 -23.62
CA CYS A 92 -12.64 -1.34 -24.83
C CYS A 92 -11.36 -0.89 -25.53
N HIS A 93 -10.45 -1.83 -25.78
CA HIS A 93 -9.18 -1.60 -26.46
C HIS A 93 -9.17 -2.32 -27.81
N VAL A 94 -9.04 -1.55 -28.88
CA VAL A 94 -9.09 -2.09 -30.25
C VAL A 94 -7.82 -2.88 -30.57
N PRO A 95 -7.94 -4.08 -31.21
CA PRO A 95 -6.80 -4.88 -31.60
C PRO A 95 -5.76 -4.13 -32.43
N ASN A 96 -4.48 -4.27 -32.06
CA ASN A 96 -3.34 -3.65 -32.74
C ASN A 96 -3.35 -2.10 -32.78
N GLY A 97 -4.25 -1.43 -32.05
CA GLY A 97 -4.32 0.02 -31.97
C GLY A 97 -4.75 0.73 -33.27
N HIS A 98 -5.20 -0.01 -34.28
CA HIS A 98 -5.68 0.57 -35.53
C HIS A 98 -7.14 0.96 -35.36
N ALA A 99 -7.50 2.22 -35.63
CA ALA A 99 -8.87 2.68 -35.43
C ALA A 99 -9.87 1.88 -36.28
N VAL A 100 -10.90 1.32 -35.64
CA VAL A 100 -11.97 0.54 -36.29
C VAL A 100 -13.34 1.13 -35.95
N PRO A 101 -14.35 0.99 -36.83
CA PRO A 101 -15.70 1.48 -36.54
C PRO A 101 -16.41 0.69 -35.43
N GLU A 102 -15.95 -0.53 -35.13
CA GLU A 102 -16.56 -1.42 -34.17
C GLU A 102 -15.55 -2.43 -33.60
N CYS A 103 -15.64 -2.69 -32.31
CA CYS A 103 -14.86 -3.71 -31.62
C CYS A 103 -15.74 -4.49 -30.62
N PRO A 104 -15.93 -5.81 -30.77
CA PRO A 104 -16.63 -6.59 -29.76
C PRO A 104 -15.74 -6.78 -28.52
N VAL A 105 -16.35 -6.80 -27.34
CA VAL A 105 -15.67 -7.14 -26.08
C VAL A 105 -16.32 -8.35 -25.46
N ARG A 106 -15.53 -9.19 -24.77
CA ARG A 106 -16.02 -10.37 -24.07
C ARG A 106 -15.49 -10.41 -22.65
N PHE A 107 -16.38 -10.72 -21.72
CA PHE A 107 -16.04 -11.05 -20.34
C PHE A 107 -16.64 -12.41 -20.00
N SER A 108 -15.81 -13.32 -19.48
CA SER A 108 -16.23 -14.67 -19.08
C SER A 108 -15.70 -15.01 -17.69
N VAL A 109 -16.50 -15.76 -16.93
CA VAL A 109 -16.15 -16.32 -15.61
C VAL A 109 -16.73 -17.72 -15.54
N GLY A 110 -15.87 -18.74 -15.61
CA GLY A 110 -16.28 -20.13 -15.76
C GLY A 110 -17.20 -20.32 -16.97
N ASP A 111 -18.38 -20.90 -16.75
CA ASP A 111 -19.36 -21.16 -17.81
C ASP A 111 -20.17 -19.90 -18.22
N TRP A 112 -20.07 -18.82 -17.45
CA TRP A 112 -20.76 -17.57 -17.76
C TRP A 112 -19.94 -16.73 -18.75
N THR A 113 -20.63 -16.14 -19.72
CA THR A 113 -20.01 -15.26 -20.73
C THR A 113 -21.00 -14.18 -21.16
N LYS A 114 -20.51 -12.95 -21.28
CA LYS A 114 -21.23 -11.84 -21.90
C LYS A 114 -20.35 -11.16 -22.95
N ILE A 115 -20.98 -10.84 -24.08
CA ILE A 115 -20.36 -10.18 -25.23
C ILE A 115 -21.14 -8.90 -25.49
N LEU A 116 -20.42 -7.79 -25.64
CA LEU A 116 -20.99 -6.50 -26.02
C LEU A 116 -20.37 -6.03 -27.34
N ARG A 117 -21.15 -5.36 -28.18
CA ARG A 117 -20.64 -4.64 -29.35
C ARG A 117 -20.32 -3.21 -28.92
N VAL A 118 -19.10 -2.78 -29.19
CA VAL A 118 -18.67 -1.40 -28.96
C VAL A 118 -18.52 -0.73 -30.31
N VAL A 119 -19.41 0.21 -30.60
CA VAL A 119 -19.50 0.92 -31.87
C VAL A 119 -18.99 2.33 -31.68
N GLY A 120 -18.21 2.82 -32.65
CA GLY A 120 -17.66 4.16 -32.63
C GLY A 120 -18.73 5.26 -32.58
N PRO A 121 -18.36 6.51 -32.26
CA PRO A 121 -19.30 7.62 -32.16
C PRO A 121 -20.20 7.76 -33.39
N ARG A 122 -21.50 7.98 -33.13
CA ARG A 122 -22.54 8.16 -34.13
C ARG A 122 -23.52 9.23 -33.66
N VAL A 123 -24.13 9.91 -34.61
CA VAL A 123 -25.28 10.80 -34.38
C VAL A 123 -26.47 10.30 -35.18
N TRP A 124 -27.66 10.75 -34.79
CA TRP A 124 -28.86 10.50 -35.58
C TRP A 124 -28.88 11.41 -36.82
N SER A 125 -29.04 10.82 -38.00
CA SER A 125 -29.35 11.49 -39.26
C SER A 125 -30.78 11.11 -39.64
N ASP A 126 -31.72 12.03 -39.45
CA ASP A 126 -33.16 11.71 -39.45
C ASP A 126 -33.46 10.62 -38.39
N ASP A 127 -33.90 9.43 -38.84
CA ASP A 127 -34.20 8.26 -37.99
C ASP A 127 -33.09 7.20 -37.99
N ASP A 128 -32.08 7.34 -38.86
CA ASP A 128 -31.01 6.36 -39.02
C ASP A 128 -29.72 6.81 -38.32
N PRO A 129 -28.93 5.89 -37.74
CA PRO A 129 -27.62 6.23 -37.21
C PRO A 129 -26.62 6.51 -38.34
N THR A 130 -25.76 7.53 -38.19
CA THR A 130 -24.65 7.75 -39.12
C THR A 130 -23.67 6.58 -39.13
N ARG A 131 -22.78 6.54 -40.13
CA ARG A 131 -21.65 5.60 -40.12
C ARG A 131 -20.80 5.81 -38.85
N PRO A 132 -20.38 4.75 -38.14
CA PRO A 132 -19.54 4.87 -36.96
C PRO A 132 -18.20 5.53 -37.28
N VAL A 133 -17.80 6.51 -36.47
CA VAL A 133 -16.46 7.07 -36.51
C VAL A 133 -15.47 6.06 -35.93
N PRO A 134 -14.39 5.69 -36.64
CA PRO A 134 -13.40 4.77 -36.09
C PRO A 134 -12.78 5.25 -34.78
N PHE A 135 -12.54 4.33 -33.84
CA PHE A 135 -11.94 4.60 -32.53
C PHE A 135 -10.85 3.57 -32.22
N THR A 136 -9.97 3.88 -31.28
CA THR A 136 -8.95 2.95 -30.75
C THR A 136 -9.28 2.48 -29.34
N GLU A 137 -10.00 3.32 -28.58
CA GLU A 137 -10.36 3.08 -27.19
C GLU A 137 -11.76 3.64 -26.91
N MET A 138 -12.56 2.97 -26.08
CA MET A 138 -13.89 3.45 -25.67
C MET A 138 -14.20 3.01 -24.23
N PRO A 139 -14.44 3.95 -23.28
CA PRO A 139 -14.82 3.61 -21.92
C PRO A 139 -16.09 2.77 -21.84
N MET A 140 -16.10 1.70 -21.03
CA MET A 140 -17.25 0.80 -20.87
C MET A 140 -18.23 1.28 -19.79
N SER A 141 -18.61 2.56 -19.82
CA SER A 141 -19.50 3.22 -18.85
C SER A 141 -20.95 3.22 -19.31
N TYR A 142 -21.89 3.26 -18.37
CA TYR A 142 -23.33 3.40 -18.68
C TYR A 142 -23.68 4.71 -19.40
N SER A 143 -22.82 5.73 -19.31
CA SER A 143 -22.95 6.96 -20.12
C SER A 143 -22.79 6.72 -21.63
N HIS A 144 -22.20 5.59 -22.03
CA HIS A 144 -22.05 5.15 -23.42
C HIS A 144 -23.07 4.08 -23.83
N ALA A 145 -23.96 3.67 -22.93
CA ALA A 145 -25.03 2.71 -23.19
C ALA A 145 -26.34 3.42 -23.54
N PHE A 146 -27.34 2.67 -24.04
CA PHE A 146 -28.67 3.22 -24.32
C PHE A 146 -29.28 3.86 -23.06
N GLY A 147 -29.82 5.06 -23.21
CA GLY A 147 -30.42 5.81 -22.11
C GLY A 147 -30.46 7.30 -22.39
N GLY A 148 -30.56 8.09 -21.33
CA GLY A 148 -30.56 9.55 -21.39
C GLY A 148 -31.58 10.15 -20.43
N ALA A 149 -31.56 11.48 -20.34
CA ALA A 149 -32.47 12.22 -19.47
C ALA A 149 -33.93 11.83 -19.76
N GLY A 150 -34.62 11.33 -18.73
CA GLY A 150 -35.99 10.84 -18.84
C GLY A 150 -36.13 9.35 -19.22
N TYR A 151 -35.05 8.60 -19.38
CA TYR A 151 -35.07 7.14 -19.51
C TYR A 151 -34.73 6.47 -18.16
N PRO A 152 -35.72 5.95 -17.42
CA PRO A 152 -35.52 5.57 -16.02
C PRO A 152 -34.52 4.43 -15.79
N GLN A 153 -34.29 3.55 -16.77
CA GLN A 153 -33.36 2.42 -16.59
C GLN A 153 -31.89 2.83 -16.66
N ASN A 154 -31.57 3.95 -17.31
CA ASN A 154 -30.22 4.50 -17.44
C ASN A 154 -30.31 6.01 -17.71
N PRO A 155 -30.46 6.85 -16.67
CA PRO A 155 -30.71 8.27 -16.83
C PRO A 155 -29.49 9.05 -17.38
N ILE A 156 -28.28 8.49 -17.27
CA ILE A 156 -27.03 9.11 -17.72
C ILE A 156 -26.57 8.65 -19.11
N GLY A 157 -27.28 7.69 -19.71
CA GLY A 157 -26.93 7.12 -21.01
C GLY A 157 -27.17 8.07 -22.17
N ARG A 158 -27.07 7.53 -23.39
CA ARG A 158 -27.36 8.27 -24.62
C ARG A 158 -28.17 7.44 -25.61
N GLY A 159 -28.85 8.08 -26.54
CA GLY A 159 -29.72 7.48 -27.55
C GLY A 159 -31.21 7.78 -27.34
N PHE A 160 -31.66 7.98 -26.10
CA PHE A 160 -33.04 8.40 -25.81
C PHE A 160 -33.12 9.92 -25.69
N ASN A 161 -33.84 10.56 -26.62
CA ASN A 161 -33.99 12.03 -26.67
C ASN A 161 -32.65 12.81 -26.73
N THR A 162 -31.59 12.18 -27.20
CA THR A 162 -30.29 12.81 -27.46
C THR A 162 -30.03 12.94 -28.96
N THR A 163 -29.06 13.78 -29.33
CA THR A 163 -28.55 13.87 -30.72
C THR A 163 -27.63 12.70 -31.07
N GLU A 164 -26.94 12.16 -30.07
CA GLU A 164 -25.99 11.05 -30.21
C GLU A 164 -26.69 9.69 -30.10
N VAL A 165 -26.07 8.68 -30.71
CA VAL A 165 -26.41 7.25 -30.52
C VAL A 165 -25.43 6.67 -29.49
N HIS A 166 -25.88 5.70 -28.70
CA HIS A 166 -25.00 4.97 -27.79
C HIS A 166 -23.94 4.15 -28.53
N ASN A 167 -22.85 3.88 -27.81
CA ASN A 167 -21.70 3.15 -28.31
C ASN A 167 -21.74 1.68 -27.87
N ILE A 168 -22.32 1.38 -26.71
CA ILE A 168 -22.32 0.03 -26.14
C ILE A 168 -23.68 -0.61 -26.38
N GLU A 169 -23.68 -1.67 -27.17
CA GLU A 169 -24.85 -2.45 -27.57
C GLU A 169 -24.72 -3.91 -27.08
N GLY A 170 -25.86 -4.56 -26.82
CA GLY A 170 -25.89 -6.01 -26.68
C GLY A 170 -25.50 -6.69 -27.98
N ALA A 171 -24.87 -7.87 -27.92
CA ALA A 171 -24.42 -8.59 -29.12
C ALA A 171 -25.54 -8.81 -30.15
N ASP A 172 -26.77 -9.05 -29.68
CA ASP A 172 -27.96 -9.31 -30.49
C ASP A 172 -28.97 -8.14 -30.49
N GLU A 173 -28.70 -7.05 -29.77
CA GLU A 173 -29.59 -5.89 -29.61
C GLU A 173 -29.00 -4.65 -30.32
N VAL A 174 -28.92 -4.73 -31.65
CA VAL A 174 -28.39 -3.64 -32.49
C VAL A 174 -29.43 -2.55 -32.69
N THR A 175 -29.04 -1.30 -32.44
CA THR A 175 -29.90 -0.14 -32.68
C THR A 175 -29.88 0.24 -34.14
N ARG A 176 -31.05 0.17 -34.78
CA ARG A 176 -31.26 0.44 -36.20
C ARG A 176 -32.02 1.74 -36.42
N SER A 177 -32.92 2.09 -35.50
CA SER A 177 -33.77 3.29 -35.62
C SER A 177 -33.87 4.06 -34.32
N ARG A 178 -34.18 5.36 -34.40
CA ARG A 178 -34.45 6.22 -33.23
C ARG A 178 -35.63 5.73 -32.37
N GLY A 179 -36.52 4.93 -32.95
CA GLY A 179 -37.65 4.31 -32.25
C GLY A 179 -37.25 3.14 -31.34
N ASP A 180 -36.06 2.56 -31.54
CA ASP A 180 -35.62 1.38 -30.80
C ASP A 180 -35.40 1.70 -29.32
N ARG A 181 -35.69 0.73 -28.46
CA ARG A 181 -35.55 0.84 -26.99
C ARG A 181 -34.80 -0.38 -26.45
N PRO A 182 -33.52 -0.59 -26.83
CA PRO A 182 -32.74 -1.71 -26.33
C PRO A 182 -32.51 -1.59 -24.83
N VAL A 183 -32.16 -2.70 -24.18
CA VAL A 183 -31.81 -2.68 -22.75
C VAL A 183 -30.45 -2.01 -22.61
N PRO A 184 -30.25 -1.10 -21.62
CA PRO A 184 -28.94 -0.49 -21.38
C PRO A 184 -27.85 -1.55 -21.12
N ALA A 185 -26.95 -1.71 -22.09
CA ALA A 185 -25.89 -2.71 -22.05
C ALA A 185 -24.63 -2.17 -21.35
N GLY A 186 -24.04 -2.96 -20.47
CA GLY A 186 -22.81 -2.59 -19.75
C GLY A 186 -22.34 -3.73 -18.86
N PHE A 187 -21.15 -3.56 -18.25
CA PHE A 187 -20.60 -4.52 -17.28
C PHE A 187 -20.56 -4.02 -15.83
N GLY A 188 -20.73 -2.71 -15.61
CA GLY A 188 -20.61 -2.10 -14.30
C GLY A 188 -21.81 -2.36 -13.36
N PRO A 189 -21.74 -1.87 -12.12
CA PRO A 189 -22.85 -1.92 -11.19
C PRO A 189 -23.93 -0.89 -11.55
N LEU A 190 -25.20 -1.26 -11.32
CA LEU A 190 -26.36 -0.37 -11.36
C LEU A 190 -26.49 0.36 -10.02
N SER A 191 -26.72 1.67 -10.03
CA SER A 191 -26.92 2.48 -8.82
C SER A 191 -28.15 2.03 -8.03
N ALA A 192 -28.08 2.06 -6.69
CA ALA A 192 -29.21 1.78 -5.82
C ALA A 192 -30.38 2.77 -6.01
N ASN A 193 -30.07 3.99 -6.48
CA ASN A 193 -31.07 5.04 -6.72
C ASN A 193 -31.82 4.86 -8.03
N TRP A 194 -31.27 4.07 -8.97
CA TRP A 194 -31.90 3.88 -10.26
C TRP A 194 -33.08 2.90 -10.16
N PRO A 195 -34.18 3.14 -10.89
CA PRO A 195 -35.39 2.31 -10.91
C PRO A 195 -35.20 0.79 -10.97
N PRO A 196 -34.22 0.22 -11.71
CA PRO A 196 -33.96 -1.23 -11.67
C PRO A 196 -33.67 -1.78 -10.27
N ARG A 197 -33.20 -0.93 -9.34
CA ARG A 197 -32.95 -1.28 -7.94
C ARG A 197 -33.87 -0.53 -6.99
N SER A 198 -34.03 0.79 -7.09
CA SER A 198 -34.88 1.54 -6.18
C SER A 198 -36.35 1.09 -6.20
N GLY A 199 -36.83 0.54 -7.32
CA GLY A 199 -38.16 -0.08 -7.42
C GLY A 199 -38.36 -1.32 -6.53
N LYS A 200 -37.30 -1.88 -5.95
CA LYS A 200 -37.28 -3.10 -5.12
C LYS A 200 -37.34 -2.82 -3.61
N LEU A 201 -37.27 -1.55 -3.20
CA LEU A 201 -37.26 -1.15 -1.78
C LEU A 201 -38.58 -1.43 -1.03
N GLY A 202 -39.65 -1.79 -1.75
CA GLY A 202 -41.00 -1.94 -1.18
C GLY A 202 -41.68 -0.58 -0.92
N LYS A 203 -43.00 -0.60 -0.70
CA LYS A 203 -43.82 0.61 -0.48
C LYS A 203 -44.13 0.86 1.00
N GLY A 204 -43.81 -0.08 1.88
CA GLY A 204 -44.01 0.05 3.32
C GLY A 204 -43.13 1.14 3.95
N LYS A 205 -43.67 1.89 4.93
CA LYS A 205 -42.86 2.82 5.72
C LYS A 205 -41.95 2.01 6.65
N ASN A 206 -40.64 2.08 6.45
CA ASN A 206 -39.69 1.65 7.48
C ASN A 206 -39.87 2.56 8.71
N PRO A 207 -40.16 2.01 9.91
CA PRO A 207 -40.17 2.80 11.14
C PRO A 207 -38.84 3.55 11.30
N LYS A 208 -38.89 4.88 11.47
CA LYS A 208 -37.68 5.70 11.61
C LYS A 208 -36.74 5.11 12.67
N GLY A 209 -35.52 4.77 12.24
CA GLY A 209 -34.44 4.34 13.13
C GLY A 209 -34.32 2.84 13.40
N ARG A 210 -34.93 1.95 12.58
CA ARG A 210 -34.70 0.49 12.66
C ARG A 210 -34.27 -0.12 11.32
N VAL A 211 -33.47 -1.19 11.39
CA VAL A 211 -32.86 -1.90 10.24
C VAL A 211 -33.80 -3.01 9.71
N PHE A 212 -35.10 -2.78 9.79
CA PHE A 212 -36.12 -3.72 9.30
C PHE A 212 -36.61 -3.26 7.93
N PHE A 213 -36.57 -4.16 6.95
CA PHE A 213 -37.12 -3.89 5.62
C PHE A 213 -38.63 -4.09 5.60
N PRO A 214 -39.37 -3.38 4.72
CA PRO A 214 -40.77 -3.67 4.46
C PRO A 214 -41.00 -5.15 4.10
N GLU A 215 -42.19 -5.68 4.40
CA GLU A 215 -42.54 -7.07 4.04
C GLU A 215 -42.47 -7.32 2.53
N ASP A 216 -42.73 -6.28 1.72
CA ASP A 216 -42.68 -6.31 0.26
C ASP A 216 -41.30 -5.95 -0.33
N PHE A 217 -40.25 -5.89 0.51
CA PHE A 217 -38.88 -5.65 0.04
C PHE A 217 -38.39 -6.82 -0.81
N ASP A 218 -37.94 -6.52 -2.02
CA ASP A 218 -37.31 -7.50 -2.90
C ASP A 218 -35.80 -7.54 -2.64
N TRP A 219 -35.35 -8.66 -2.07
CA TRP A 219 -33.95 -8.92 -1.70
C TRP A 219 -32.97 -8.88 -2.87
N SER A 220 -33.44 -8.96 -4.12
CA SER A 220 -32.60 -8.73 -5.30
C SER A 220 -32.20 -7.25 -5.45
N PHE A 221 -32.66 -6.35 -4.57
CA PHE A 221 -32.17 -4.98 -4.43
C PHE A 221 -30.65 -4.92 -4.24
N PHE A 222 -30.10 -5.86 -3.49
CA PHE A 222 -28.66 -5.90 -3.18
C PHE A 222 -27.81 -6.49 -4.29
N GLN A 223 -28.42 -7.03 -5.35
CA GLN A 223 -27.70 -7.34 -6.59
C GLN A 223 -27.47 -6.03 -7.34
N SER A 224 -26.21 -5.64 -7.41
CA SER A 224 -25.79 -4.43 -8.12
C SER A 224 -25.57 -4.69 -9.59
N ALA A 225 -25.28 -5.93 -9.99
CA ALA A 225 -25.15 -6.29 -11.39
C ALA A 225 -26.51 -6.38 -12.10
N PRO A 226 -26.58 -6.06 -13.41
CA PRO A 226 -27.71 -6.41 -14.26
C PRO A 226 -28.04 -7.91 -14.18
N SER A 227 -29.28 -8.27 -14.50
CA SER A 227 -29.78 -9.65 -14.35
C SER A 227 -29.01 -10.68 -15.19
N ASP A 228 -28.45 -10.28 -16.33
CA ASP A 228 -27.65 -11.15 -17.20
C ASP A 228 -26.23 -11.42 -16.66
N GLN A 229 -25.83 -10.72 -15.61
CA GLN A 229 -24.56 -10.86 -14.87
C GLN A 229 -24.72 -11.51 -13.50
N GLN A 230 -25.92 -11.99 -13.17
CA GLN A 230 -26.22 -12.72 -11.93
C GLN A 230 -26.20 -14.22 -12.22
N LEU A 231 -25.31 -14.95 -11.55
CA LEU A 231 -25.04 -16.35 -11.83
C LEU A 231 -26.11 -17.28 -11.25
N ARG A 232 -26.17 -18.52 -11.74
CA ARG A 232 -27.03 -19.58 -11.17
C ARG A 232 -26.35 -20.24 -9.97
N GLY A 233 -26.07 -19.45 -8.93
CA GLY A 233 -25.35 -19.92 -7.73
C GLY A 233 -24.23 -18.98 -7.31
N TYR A 234 -23.36 -19.47 -6.42
CA TYR A 234 -22.17 -18.75 -5.97
C TYR A 234 -20.93 -19.23 -6.72
N LEU A 235 -19.90 -18.39 -6.77
CA LEU A 235 -18.61 -18.77 -7.34
C LEU A 235 -17.94 -19.81 -6.44
N ARG A 236 -17.21 -20.74 -7.06
CA ARG A 236 -16.35 -21.73 -6.42
C ARG A 236 -15.05 -21.10 -5.93
N GLY A 237 -14.59 -20.05 -6.61
CA GLY A 237 -13.35 -19.34 -6.31
C GLY A 237 -12.15 -19.86 -7.10
N ASP A 238 -12.34 -20.78 -8.04
CA ASP A 238 -11.30 -21.38 -8.90
C ASP A 238 -11.59 -21.21 -10.40
N GLU A 239 -12.58 -20.38 -10.75
CA GLU A 239 -13.02 -20.16 -12.13
C GLU A 239 -11.91 -19.57 -13.00
N GLU A 240 -11.88 -20.00 -14.26
CA GLU A 240 -11.17 -19.26 -15.30
C GLU A 240 -11.92 -17.97 -15.61
N VAL A 241 -11.18 -16.88 -15.78
CA VAL A 241 -11.70 -15.55 -16.11
C VAL A 241 -11.02 -15.10 -17.40
N VAL A 242 -11.83 -14.69 -18.39
CA VAL A 242 -11.36 -14.24 -19.70
C VAL A 242 -11.86 -12.84 -20.01
N PHE A 243 -10.94 -11.98 -20.43
CA PHE A 243 -11.19 -10.64 -20.92
C PHE A 243 -10.69 -10.53 -22.36
N GLN A 244 -11.57 -10.18 -23.30
CA GLN A 244 -11.20 -9.95 -24.69
C GLN A 244 -11.47 -8.49 -25.06
N ASN A 245 -10.45 -7.84 -25.62
CA ASN A 245 -10.46 -6.42 -26.02
C ASN A 245 -10.80 -5.47 -24.85
N LEU A 246 -10.44 -5.86 -23.62
CA LEU A 246 -10.74 -5.13 -22.37
C LEU A 246 -9.48 -4.80 -21.55
N HIS A 247 -8.29 -5.13 -22.05
CA HIS A 247 -7.01 -4.87 -21.39
C HIS A 247 -6.07 -4.11 -22.35
N PRO A 248 -5.33 -3.09 -21.88
CA PRO A 248 -4.54 -2.21 -22.75
C PRO A 248 -3.42 -2.91 -23.53
N SER A 249 -2.80 -3.94 -22.94
CA SER A 249 -1.67 -4.66 -23.56
C SER A 249 -1.97 -6.09 -23.99
N HIS A 250 -3.14 -6.64 -23.64
CA HIS A 250 -3.47 -8.04 -23.87
C HIS A 250 -4.83 -8.13 -24.54
N GLN A 251 -4.83 -8.41 -25.84
CA GLN A 251 -6.07 -8.53 -26.61
C GLN A 251 -6.99 -9.62 -26.04
N VAL A 252 -6.40 -10.72 -25.55
CA VAL A 252 -7.08 -11.73 -24.73
C VAL A 252 -6.25 -11.91 -23.46
N LEU A 253 -6.83 -11.58 -22.32
CA LEU A 253 -6.27 -11.86 -21.00
C LEU A 253 -7.08 -12.99 -20.37
N THR A 254 -6.44 -14.13 -20.15
CA THR A 254 -6.99 -15.25 -19.38
C THR A 254 -6.28 -15.31 -18.04
N THR A 255 -7.01 -15.51 -16.94
CA THR A 255 -6.48 -15.70 -15.58
C THR A 255 -7.36 -16.71 -14.86
N ARG A 256 -6.93 -17.23 -13.70
CA ARG A 256 -7.77 -18.11 -12.87
C ARG A 256 -7.94 -17.57 -11.46
N LEU A 257 -9.10 -17.75 -10.83
CA LEU A 257 -9.29 -17.40 -9.42
C LEU A 257 -8.45 -18.32 -8.49
N PRO A 258 -8.06 -17.87 -7.28
CA PRO A 258 -7.05 -18.53 -6.45
C PRO A 258 -7.44 -19.86 -5.80
N GLY A 259 -8.68 -20.33 -5.99
CA GLY A 259 -9.20 -21.48 -5.27
C GLY A 259 -9.24 -21.26 -3.76
N THR A 260 -9.54 -20.05 -3.28
CA THR A 260 -9.54 -19.75 -1.84
C THR A 260 -10.88 -20.04 -1.18
N ARG A 261 -10.88 -20.87 -0.13
CA ARG A 261 -12.01 -21.12 0.76
C ARG A 261 -11.93 -20.22 1.98
N VAL A 262 -12.81 -19.21 2.07
CA VAL A 262 -12.97 -18.39 3.28
C VAL A 262 -13.94 -19.07 4.25
N ARG A 263 -13.56 -19.13 5.52
CA ARG A 263 -14.36 -19.67 6.62
C ARG A 263 -14.53 -18.62 7.70
N ALA A 264 -15.67 -18.62 8.35
CA ALA A 264 -15.94 -17.72 9.46
C ALA A 264 -16.57 -18.47 10.62
N PHE A 265 -16.24 -18.06 11.85
CA PHE A 265 -16.76 -18.68 13.05
C PHE A 265 -17.21 -17.62 14.04
N VAL A 266 -18.31 -17.88 14.74
CA VAL A 266 -18.89 -16.99 15.73
C VAL A 266 -18.94 -17.73 17.06
N ASN A 267 -18.39 -17.09 18.10
CA ASN A 267 -18.55 -17.51 19.48
C ASN A 267 -19.46 -16.51 20.19
N ASP A 268 -20.55 -16.99 20.79
CA ASP A 268 -21.42 -16.12 21.59
C ASP A 268 -20.94 -16.01 23.05
N ILE A 269 -21.54 -15.12 23.83
CA ILE A 269 -21.22 -14.91 25.25
C ILE A 269 -21.53 -16.13 26.13
N ARG A 270 -22.33 -17.09 25.63
CA ARG A 270 -22.62 -18.38 26.27
C ARG A 270 -21.66 -19.47 25.79
N SER A 271 -20.58 -19.09 25.09
CA SER A 271 -19.57 -19.98 24.52
C SER A 271 -20.12 -20.97 23.48
N LYS A 272 -21.21 -20.62 22.78
CA LYS A 272 -21.71 -21.39 21.65
C LYS A 272 -20.89 -21.02 20.40
N PHE A 273 -19.95 -21.89 20.07
CA PHE A 273 -19.12 -21.80 18.88
C PHE A 273 -19.81 -22.43 17.66
N ARG A 274 -19.88 -21.68 16.56
CA ARG A 274 -20.51 -22.14 15.30
C ARG A 274 -19.78 -21.61 14.08
N GLU A 275 -19.76 -22.41 13.03
CA GLU A 275 -19.26 -22.01 11.72
C GLU A 275 -20.37 -21.31 10.93
N VAL A 276 -20.02 -20.21 10.27
CA VAL A 276 -20.92 -19.45 9.40
C VAL A 276 -20.55 -19.77 7.96
N LYS A 277 -21.55 -20.16 7.17
CA LYS A 277 -21.36 -20.43 5.74
C LYS A 277 -21.04 -19.13 5.00
N MET A 278 -19.81 -19.03 4.50
CA MET A 278 -19.35 -17.92 3.66
C MET A 278 -19.56 -18.28 2.18
N ASN A 279 -20.26 -17.43 1.43
CA ASN A 279 -20.46 -17.61 0.00
C ASN A 279 -19.67 -16.56 -0.78
N LEU A 280 -18.92 -16.96 -1.81
CA LEU A 280 -18.26 -16.02 -2.73
C LEU A 280 -19.34 -15.46 -3.68
N ASP A 281 -19.78 -14.23 -3.41
CA ASP A 281 -20.97 -13.65 -4.01
C ASP A 281 -20.69 -12.49 -4.97
N THR A 282 -19.47 -12.00 -5.04
CA THR A 282 -19.13 -10.87 -5.91
C THR A 282 -17.75 -11.06 -6.51
N LEU A 283 -17.67 -10.94 -7.84
CA LEU A 283 -16.43 -10.69 -8.56
C LEU A 283 -16.55 -9.34 -9.27
N PHE A 284 -15.66 -8.42 -8.93
CA PHE A 284 -15.57 -7.11 -9.59
C PHE A 284 -14.17 -6.94 -10.18
N ALA A 285 -14.04 -6.64 -11.46
CA ALA A 285 -12.74 -6.48 -12.11
C ALA A 285 -12.44 -5.03 -12.48
N GLU A 286 -11.19 -4.59 -12.24
CA GLU A 286 -10.62 -3.35 -12.77
C GLU A 286 -9.56 -3.71 -13.79
N VAL A 287 -10.01 -4.02 -15.00
CA VAL A 287 -9.18 -4.70 -16.00
C VAL A 287 -8.01 -3.81 -16.44
N ASP A 288 -8.26 -2.51 -16.65
CA ASP A 288 -7.21 -1.54 -17.03
C ASP A 288 -6.10 -1.42 -15.98
N GLN A 289 -6.41 -1.68 -14.71
CA GLN A 289 -5.44 -1.64 -13.59
C GLN A 289 -4.86 -3.02 -13.25
N GLY A 290 -5.36 -4.08 -13.90
CA GLY A 290 -4.95 -5.45 -13.67
C GLY A 290 -5.37 -6.00 -12.30
N PHE A 291 -6.59 -5.71 -11.83
CA PHE A 291 -7.09 -6.25 -10.56
C PHE A 291 -8.46 -6.94 -10.67
N ILE A 292 -8.68 -7.95 -9.83
CA ILE A 292 -9.99 -8.53 -9.50
C ILE A 292 -10.21 -8.42 -8.00
N TYR A 293 -11.44 -8.14 -7.61
CA TYR A 293 -11.92 -8.13 -6.24
C TYR A 293 -12.91 -9.28 -6.05
N LEU A 294 -12.72 -10.03 -4.96
CA LEU A 294 -13.59 -11.14 -4.57
C LEU A 294 -14.21 -10.84 -3.20
N THR A 295 -15.53 -10.93 -3.08
CA THR A 295 -16.23 -10.69 -1.81
C THR A 295 -16.97 -11.95 -1.35
N TRP A 296 -16.62 -12.43 -0.17
CA TRP A 296 -17.33 -13.50 0.53
C TRP A 296 -18.27 -12.91 1.58
N ARG A 297 -19.49 -13.44 1.63
CA ARG A 297 -20.50 -13.02 2.60
C ARG A 297 -21.14 -14.20 3.32
N GLY A 298 -21.19 -14.11 4.63
CA GLY A 298 -21.92 -15.01 5.51
C GLY A 298 -22.99 -14.26 6.28
N VAL A 299 -24.09 -14.94 6.62
CA VAL A 299 -25.15 -14.37 7.46
C VAL A 299 -25.48 -15.34 8.57
N GLU A 300 -25.43 -14.85 9.80
CA GLU A 300 -25.63 -15.65 11.01
C GLU A 300 -26.69 -15.03 11.91
N PRO A 301 -27.73 -15.79 12.31
CA PRO A 301 -28.66 -15.34 13.33
C PRO A 301 -27.96 -15.02 14.66
N VAL A 302 -28.38 -13.91 15.26
CA VAL A 302 -27.95 -13.48 16.59
C VAL A 302 -29.19 -13.24 17.46
N SER A 303 -28.99 -13.17 18.76
CA SER A 303 -30.06 -12.92 19.73
C SER A 303 -30.19 -11.45 20.09
N ASP A 304 -29.14 -10.64 19.87
CA ASP A 304 -29.13 -9.20 20.11
C ASP A 304 -28.74 -8.43 18.86
N PHE A 305 -29.55 -7.43 18.49
CA PHE A 305 -29.29 -6.58 17.34
C PHE A 305 -28.00 -5.75 17.50
N ASP A 306 -27.62 -5.42 18.73
CA ASP A 306 -26.37 -4.69 19.02
C ASP A 306 -25.14 -5.61 19.07
N LEU A 307 -25.31 -6.90 18.74
CA LEU A 307 -24.27 -7.93 18.77
C LEU A 307 -23.62 -8.11 20.15
N ARG A 308 -24.30 -7.69 21.23
CA ARG A 308 -23.81 -7.84 22.62
C ARG A 308 -23.71 -9.31 23.03
N ASP A 309 -24.49 -10.17 22.39
CA ASP A 309 -24.43 -11.61 22.57
C ASP A 309 -23.27 -12.25 21.80
N VAL A 310 -22.60 -11.54 20.91
CA VAL A 310 -21.43 -12.04 20.18
C VAL A 310 -20.15 -11.71 20.94
N LYS A 311 -19.50 -12.75 21.46
CA LYS A 311 -18.22 -12.64 22.18
C LYS A 311 -17.08 -12.38 21.20
N SER A 312 -16.93 -13.23 20.19
CA SER A 312 -15.86 -13.10 19.20
C SER A 312 -16.20 -13.69 17.84
N VAL A 313 -15.49 -13.23 16.82
CA VAL A 313 -15.56 -13.72 15.43
C VAL A 313 -14.16 -14.09 14.96
N LEU A 314 -14.04 -15.17 14.19
CA LEU A 314 -12.80 -15.58 13.52
C LEU A 314 -13.03 -15.69 12.02
N PHE A 315 -12.14 -15.11 11.21
CA PHE A 315 -12.07 -15.31 9.77
C PHE A 315 -10.80 -16.08 9.41
N ALA A 316 -10.89 -17.08 8.54
CA ALA A 316 -9.74 -17.84 8.06
C ALA A 316 -9.86 -18.11 6.56
N SER A 317 -8.72 -18.22 5.89
CA SER A 317 -8.63 -18.62 4.47
C SER A 317 -7.86 -19.93 4.37
N GLU A 318 -8.37 -20.85 3.56
CA GLU A 318 -7.78 -22.15 3.25
C GLU A 318 -7.68 -22.32 1.73
N ASP A 319 -6.77 -23.19 1.27
CA ASP A 319 -6.83 -23.69 -0.10
C ASP A 319 -8.06 -24.60 -0.26
N ALA A 320 -8.91 -24.30 -1.22
CA ALA A 320 -10.14 -25.05 -1.46
C ALA A 320 -9.87 -26.47 -1.99
N SER A 321 -8.71 -26.72 -2.60
CA SER A 321 -8.30 -28.03 -3.09
C SER A 321 -7.90 -28.98 -1.96
N GLU A 322 -7.51 -28.46 -0.80
CA GLU A 322 -7.17 -29.24 0.38
C GLU A 322 -8.40 -29.56 1.23
N ALA A 323 -8.30 -30.63 2.03
CA ALA A 323 -9.32 -30.98 3.01
C ALA A 323 -9.44 -29.86 4.08
N PRO A 324 -10.67 -29.43 4.43
CA PRO A 324 -10.84 -28.35 5.40
C PRO A 324 -10.35 -28.75 6.78
N ARG A 325 -9.70 -27.82 7.49
CA ARG A 325 -9.26 -28.06 8.87
C ARG A 325 -10.47 -28.29 9.77
N SER A 326 -10.30 -29.01 10.87
CA SER A 326 -11.42 -29.30 11.76
C SER A 326 -11.99 -28.02 12.41
N VAL A 327 -13.28 -28.04 12.75
CA VAL A 327 -13.92 -26.94 13.50
C VAL A 327 -13.22 -26.72 14.85
N ASP A 328 -12.73 -27.80 15.48
CA ASP A 328 -12.01 -27.72 16.76
C ASP A 328 -10.66 -27.01 16.64
N HIS A 329 -9.96 -27.08 15.50
CA HIS A 329 -8.74 -26.30 15.25
C HIS A 329 -9.02 -24.79 15.38
N TYR A 330 -10.11 -24.31 14.78
CA TYR A 330 -10.50 -22.91 14.84
C TYR A 330 -11.07 -22.51 16.19
N ARG A 331 -11.78 -23.43 16.87
CA ARG A 331 -12.22 -23.20 18.25
C ARG A 331 -11.02 -22.95 19.16
N ALA A 332 -10.01 -23.81 19.13
CA ALA A 332 -8.80 -23.64 19.91
C ALA A 332 -8.05 -22.34 19.56
N SER A 333 -7.95 -22.02 18.27
CA SER A 333 -7.35 -20.76 17.78
C SER A 333 -8.08 -19.51 18.31
N LEU A 334 -9.41 -19.54 18.35
CA LEU A 334 -10.22 -18.43 18.84
C LEU A 334 -10.18 -18.32 20.36
N GLU A 335 -10.27 -19.44 21.09
CA GLU A 335 -10.15 -19.45 22.56
C GLU A 335 -8.78 -18.95 23.04
N ALA A 336 -7.69 -19.31 22.33
CA ALA A 336 -6.36 -18.79 22.64
C ALA A 336 -6.30 -17.26 22.45
N PHE A 337 -6.90 -16.74 21.37
CA PHE A 337 -7.01 -15.30 21.11
C PHE A 337 -7.90 -14.60 22.14
N GLU A 338 -8.99 -15.21 22.61
CA GLU A 338 -9.83 -14.63 23.66
C GLU A 338 -9.11 -14.51 25.01
N ARG A 339 -8.19 -15.44 25.33
CA ARG A 339 -7.40 -15.42 26.56
C ARG A 339 -6.32 -14.35 26.53
N ASP A 340 -5.66 -14.19 25.40
CA ASP A 340 -4.66 -13.15 25.19
C ASP A 340 -4.78 -12.52 23.79
N PRO A 341 -5.69 -11.53 23.65
CA PRO A 341 -5.88 -10.83 22.38
C PRO A 341 -4.65 -10.03 21.93
N ARG A 342 -3.67 -9.83 22.83
CA ARG A 342 -2.44 -9.07 22.59
C ARG A 342 -1.22 -9.97 22.34
N SER A 343 -1.38 -11.30 22.45
CA SER A 343 -0.30 -12.26 22.15
C SER A 343 0.11 -12.17 20.68
N LEU A 344 1.35 -11.72 20.45
CA LEU A 344 2.00 -11.70 19.14
C LEU A 344 2.12 -13.10 18.51
N ASP A 345 2.09 -14.16 19.33
CA ASP A 345 2.23 -15.56 18.90
C ASP A 345 1.05 -16.08 18.05
N ASN A 346 -0.08 -15.35 18.01
CA ASN A 346 -1.27 -15.76 17.26
C ASN A 346 -1.47 -15.03 15.92
N ALA A 347 -0.53 -14.17 15.51
CA ALA A 347 -0.54 -13.46 14.24
C ALA A 347 0.18 -14.20 13.09
N LEU A 348 0.83 -15.32 13.39
CA LEU A 348 1.42 -16.21 12.39
C LEU A 348 0.71 -17.57 12.44
N PRO A 349 0.24 -18.12 11.31
CA PRO A 349 -0.45 -19.41 11.31
C PRO A 349 0.48 -20.54 11.81
N PRO A 350 -0.04 -21.58 12.52
CA PRO A 350 0.79 -22.50 13.31
C PRO A 350 1.69 -23.47 12.53
N ASN A 351 1.75 -23.40 11.20
CA ASN A 351 2.61 -24.25 10.37
C ASN A 351 3.03 -23.47 9.13
N LEU A 352 4.26 -22.95 9.12
CA LEU A 352 4.85 -22.34 7.93
C LEU A 352 5.50 -23.36 6.98
N LEU A 353 5.61 -24.63 7.38
CA LEU A 353 6.21 -25.70 6.59
C LEU A 353 5.42 -27.00 6.79
N SER A 354 4.97 -27.59 5.68
CA SER A 354 4.36 -28.92 5.60
C SER A 354 5.34 -30.02 6.00
N ASP A 355 4.83 -31.20 6.36
CA ASP A 355 5.69 -32.36 6.65
C ASP A 355 6.45 -32.84 5.42
N ALA A 356 5.97 -32.51 4.21
CA ALA A 356 6.70 -32.71 2.97
C ALA A 356 7.91 -31.76 2.89
N GLU A 357 7.74 -30.48 3.23
CA GLU A 357 8.82 -29.49 3.28
C GLU A 357 9.80 -29.74 4.43
N LYS A 358 9.35 -30.24 5.58
CA LYS A 358 10.25 -30.69 6.66
C LYS A 358 11.09 -31.89 6.22
N ARG A 359 10.49 -32.86 5.52
CA ARG A 359 11.21 -34.00 4.91
C ARG A 359 12.08 -33.59 3.72
N GLU A 360 11.73 -32.51 3.03
CA GLU A 360 12.53 -31.89 1.96
C GLU A 360 13.77 -31.21 2.59
N ILE A 361 13.60 -30.49 3.69
CA ILE A 361 14.67 -29.85 4.46
C ILE A 361 15.58 -30.91 5.08
N GLU A 362 15.05 -31.98 5.67
CA GLU A 362 15.85 -33.10 6.19
C GLU A 362 16.56 -33.86 5.07
N ARG A 363 15.92 -34.06 3.90
CA ARG A 363 16.57 -34.60 2.70
C ARG A 363 17.65 -33.67 2.17
N ASN A 364 17.45 -32.36 2.22
CA ASN A 364 18.41 -31.37 1.74
C ASN A 364 19.58 -31.18 2.71
N ILE A 365 19.38 -31.36 4.02
CA ILE A 365 20.44 -31.40 5.03
C ILE A 365 21.25 -32.70 4.90
N ALA A 366 20.59 -33.84 4.68
CA ALA A 366 21.27 -35.11 4.40
C ALA A 366 22.03 -35.08 3.05
N ALA A 367 21.44 -34.46 2.03
CA ALA A 367 22.07 -34.24 0.73
C ALA A 367 23.21 -33.23 0.79
N ALA A 368 23.14 -32.18 1.63
CA ALA A 368 24.22 -31.24 1.87
C ALA A 368 25.41 -31.90 2.61
N ASN A 369 25.14 -32.84 3.52
CA ASN A 369 26.18 -33.64 4.17
C ASN A 369 26.81 -34.66 3.22
N ALA A 370 26.02 -35.30 2.34
CA ALA A 370 26.53 -36.19 1.30
C ALA A 370 27.29 -35.45 0.18
N ALA A 371 26.88 -34.23 -0.16
CA ALA A 371 27.53 -33.38 -1.16
C ALA A 371 28.90 -32.82 -0.69
N LYS A 372 29.19 -32.89 0.61
CA LYS A 372 30.52 -32.59 1.17
C LYS A 372 31.54 -33.69 0.89
N GLU A 373 31.08 -34.90 0.59
CA GLU A 373 31.94 -36.06 0.26
C GLU A 373 32.01 -36.37 -1.26
N ALA A 374 31.11 -35.81 -2.08
CA ALA A 374 31.00 -36.17 -3.50
C ALA A 374 31.46 -35.11 -4.52
N SER A 375 31.85 -33.89 -4.11
CA SER A 375 32.32 -32.85 -5.06
C SER A 375 33.85 -32.81 -5.22
N ALA A 376 34.43 -33.98 -5.52
CA ALA A 376 35.55 -34.09 -6.44
C ALA A 376 34.97 -34.69 -7.72
N GLN A 377 34.94 -33.88 -8.80
CA GLN A 377 34.72 -34.22 -10.22
C GLN A 377 33.43 -33.64 -10.87
N SER A 378 33.72 -32.70 -11.80
CA SER A 378 33.04 -32.35 -13.07
C SER A 378 31.53 -32.07 -13.07
N ALA A 379 31.08 -30.84 -13.33
CA ALA A 379 31.01 -30.12 -14.62
C ALA A 379 29.84 -30.55 -15.53
N GLY A 380 28.95 -29.59 -15.78
CA GLY A 380 27.85 -29.66 -16.76
C GLY A 380 26.76 -28.64 -16.40
N GLY A 381 26.60 -27.59 -17.22
CA GLY A 381 25.93 -26.35 -16.82
C GLY A 381 24.41 -26.26 -16.98
N ALA A 382 23.83 -25.37 -16.17
CA ALA A 382 22.63 -24.51 -16.28
C ALA A 382 22.33 -23.97 -14.85
N PRO A 383 21.29 -23.16 -14.59
CA PRO A 383 21.01 -21.76 -14.94
C PRO A 383 21.56 -20.75 -13.88
N ASP A 384 21.32 -19.46 -14.10
CA ASP A 384 21.82 -18.27 -13.36
C ASP A 384 21.55 -18.31 -11.82
N PRO A 385 22.57 -18.22 -10.95
CA PRO A 385 22.48 -18.40 -9.50
C PRO A 385 22.09 -17.14 -8.69
N SER A 386 21.61 -16.07 -9.33
CA SER A 386 21.49 -14.76 -8.68
C SER A 386 20.25 -14.51 -7.80
N GLY A 387 19.18 -15.30 -7.92
CA GLY A 387 17.95 -15.11 -7.10
C GLY A 387 17.27 -13.75 -7.28
N LEU A 388 17.45 -13.12 -8.44
CA LEU A 388 16.87 -11.83 -8.81
C LEU A 388 15.70 -12.03 -9.77
N PRO A 389 14.72 -11.11 -9.80
CA PRO A 389 13.70 -11.07 -10.84
C PRO A 389 14.30 -11.09 -12.26
N PRO A 390 13.66 -11.78 -13.23
CA PRO A 390 14.25 -12.04 -14.55
C PRO A 390 14.63 -10.78 -15.34
N ASP A 391 13.90 -9.69 -15.14
CA ASP A 391 14.13 -8.39 -15.75
C ASP A 391 15.37 -7.69 -15.17
N ILE A 392 15.63 -7.81 -13.87
CA ILE A 392 16.84 -7.30 -13.21
C ILE A 392 18.05 -8.16 -13.59
N ALA A 393 17.91 -9.50 -13.54
CA ALA A 393 18.98 -10.42 -13.95
C ALA A 393 19.37 -10.24 -15.44
N ALA A 394 18.40 -10.02 -16.32
CA ALA A 394 18.65 -9.73 -17.74
C ALA A 394 19.40 -8.41 -17.94
N LYS A 395 19.12 -7.38 -17.13
CA LYS A 395 19.78 -6.06 -17.20
C LYS A 395 21.20 -6.08 -16.64
N LEU A 396 21.50 -6.94 -15.67
CA LEU A 396 22.86 -7.12 -15.16
C LEU A 396 23.83 -7.70 -16.21
N LYS A 397 23.32 -8.42 -17.23
CA LYS A 397 24.14 -9.00 -18.31
C LYS A 397 24.95 -7.96 -19.12
N ALA A 398 24.64 -6.68 -19.00
CA ALA A 398 25.36 -5.57 -19.63
C ALA A 398 26.69 -5.20 -18.94
N PHE A 399 26.93 -5.68 -17.71
CA PHE A 399 28.14 -5.39 -16.92
C PHE A 399 29.16 -6.55 -17.05
N ASP A 400 30.42 -6.36 -16.63
CA ASP A 400 31.39 -7.47 -16.65
C ASP A 400 31.06 -8.55 -15.59
N PRO A 401 31.52 -9.81 -15.75
CA PRO A 401 31.09 -10.93 -14.91
C PRO A 401 31.36 -10.75 -13.41
N LYS A 402 32.44 -10.04 -13.05
CA LYS A 402 32.80 -9.82 -11.64
C LYS A 402 31.93 -8.75 -10.99
N THR A 403 31.54 -7.75 -11.79
CA THR A 403 30.57 -6.71 -11.39
C THR A 403 29.16 -7.30 -11.30
N GLN A 404 28.73 -8.10 -12.28
CA GLN A 404 27.45 -8.82 -12.27
C GLN A 404 27.22 -9.57 -10.96
N GLU A 405 28.21 -10.34 -10.51
CA GLU A 405 28.13 -11.13 -9.29
C GLU A 405 27.95 -10.26 -8.03
N ARG A 406 28.67 -9.12 -7.95
CA ARG A 406 28.57 -8.17 -6.82
C ARG A 406 27.25 -7.39 -6.80
N MET A 407 26.81 -6.91 -7.97
CA MET A 407 25.52 -6.25 -8.12
C MET A 407 24.39 -7.22 -7.76
N ALA A 408 24.48 -8.47 -8.22
CA ALA A 408 23.47 -9.47 -7.99
C ALA A 408 23.31 -9.84 -6.51
N GLN A 409 24.43 -10.03 -5.80
CA GLN A 409 24.42 -10.31 -4.36
C GLN A 409 23.84 -9.14 -3.55
N SER A 410 24.21 -7.91 -3.89
CA SER A 410 23.73 -6.70 -3.21
C SER A 410 22.25 -6.44 -3.46
N LEU A 411 21.80 -6.57 -4.72
CA LEU A 411 20.40 -6.40 -5.12
C LEU A 411 19.51 -7.49 -4.55
N SER A 412 19.96 -8.76 -4.54
CA SER A 412 19.17 -9.88 -4.01
C SER A 412 19.01 -9.77 -2.50
N ALA A 413 20.07 -9.41 -1.78
CA ALA A 413 20.01 -9.17 -0.33
C ALA A 413 19.10 -7.99 0.05
N LEU A 414 19.10 -6.94 -0.77
CA LEU A 414 18.23 -5.78 -0.63
C LEU A 414 16.76 -6.13 -0.90
N MET A 415 16.47 -6.78 -2.03
CA MET A 415 15.11 -7.21 -2.38
C MET A 415 14.54 -8.21 -1.38
N ALA A 416 15.34 -9.14 -0.88
CA ALA A 416 14.92 -10.08 0.16
C ALA A 416 14.63 -9.41 1.51
N ARG A 417 15.24 -8.26 1.82
CA ARG A 417 14.94 -7.46 3.03
C ARG A 417 13.73 -6.55 2.84
N ALA A 418 13.67 -5.86 1.72
CA ALA A 418 12.52 -5.04 1.33
C ALA A 418 11.23 -5.87 1.28
N ALA A 419 11.30 -7.09 0.71
CA ALA A 419 10.18 -8.03 0.67
C ALA A 419 9.72 -8.47 2.07
N LYS A 420 10.64 -8.65 3.03
CA LYS A 420 10.30 -8.92 4.44
C LYS A 420 9.67 -7.73 5.16
N GLN A 421 9.80 -6.53 4.60
CA GLN A 421 9.32 -5.27 5.14
C GLN A 421 8.12 -4.71 4.37
N GLY A 422 7.59 -5.49 3.41
CA GLY A 422 6.43 -5.11 2.59
C GLY A 422 6.71 -4.05 1.53
N VAL A 423 7.98 -3.84 1.19
CA VAL A 423 8.44 -2.84 0.23
C VAL A 423 8.86 -3.56 -1.07
N ASP A 424 8.12 -3.33 -2.16
CA ASP A 424 8.50 -3.83 -3.49
C ASP A 424 9.42 -2.83 -4.19
N LEU A 425 10.69 -3.21 -4.29
CA LEU A 425 11.74 -2.45 -4.97
C LEU A 425 11.90 -2.79 -6.45
N SER A 426 11.21 -3.82 -6.95
CA SER A 426 11.49 -4.41 -8.26
C SER A 426 11.36 -3.40 -9.39
N ALA A 427 10.27 -2.62 -9.42
CA ALA A 427 10.04 -1.59 -10.43
C ALA A 427 11.06 -0.44 -10.34
N HIS A 428 11.45 -0.04 -9.12
CA HIS A 428 12.44 0.99 -8.88
C HIS A 428 13.84 0.56 -9.29
N LEU A 429 14.23 -0.67 -8.96
CA LEU A 429 15.50 -1.30 -9.33
C LEU A 429 15.58 -1.57 -10.84
N ALA A 430 14.50 -2.05 -11.44
CA ALA A 430 14.40 -2.26 -12.89
C ALA A 430 14.49 -0.94 -13.66
N ALA A 431 13.82 0.12 -13.19
CA ALA A 431 13.92 1.46 -13.73
C ALA A 431 15.32 2.06 -13.49
N ALA A 432 15.91 1.82 -12.31
CA ALA A 432 17.27 2.17 -11.91
C ALA A 432 18.35 1.47 -12.75
N LEU A 433 18.04 0.34 -13.39
CA LEU A 433 18.96 -0.30 -14.34
C LEU A 433 18.76 0.18 -15.79
N ASP A 434 17.56 0.60 -16.20
CA ASP A 434 17.26 0.97 -17.61
C ASP A 434 17.95 2.23 -18.16
N ARG A 435 18.35 3.17 -17.32
CA ARG A 435 19.01 4.45 -17.67
C ARG A 435 20.50 4.47 -17.32
N THR A 436 21.09 3.32 -16.97
CA THR A 436 22.55 3.16 -16.73
C THR A 436 23.36 2.87 -18.00
N LYS A 437 22.73 2.94 -19.20
CA LYS A 437 23.49 2.81 -20.45
C LYS A 437 24.56 3.91 -20.51
N PRO A 438 25.85 3.56 -20.66
CA PRO A 438 26.88 4.57 -20.89
C PRO A 438 26.57 5.33 -22.20
N ALA A 439 26.85 6.62 -22.23
CA ALA A 439 26.84 7.39 -23.48
C ALA A 439 27.75 6.70 -24.52
N PRO A 440 27.35 6.62 -25.79
CA PRO A 440 28.10 5.86 -26.79
C PRO A 440 29.47 6.52 -27.05
N PRO A 441 30.56 5.73 -27.20
CA PRO A 441 31.83 6.29 -27.64
C PRO A 441 31.77 6.66 -29.13
N ALA A 442 32.54 7.68 -29.51
CA ALA A 442 32.73 8.10 -30.89
C ALA A 442 33.20 6.93 -31.79
N PRO A 443 32.88 6.93 -33.11
CA PRO A 443 32.95 5.75 -33.94
C PRO A 443 34.39 5.40 -34.32
N GLY A 444 34.83 4.21 -33.95
CA GLY A 444 36.08 3.61 -34.41
C GLY A 444 36.00 2.09 -34.25
N GLY A 445 35.98 1.38 -35.38
CA GLY A 445 35.75 -0.06 -35.44
C GLY A 445 36.88 -0.91 -34.86
N GLY A 446 36.56 -2.18 -34.57
CA GLY A 446 37.56 -3.21 -34.29
C GLY A 446 37.03 -4.32 -33.38
N LYS A 447 37.10 -5.57 -33.85
CA LYS A 447 36.77 -6.80 -33.12
C LYS A 447 37.48 -6.87 -31.74
N SER A 448 36.84 -7.51 -30.76
CA SER A 448 37.46 -7.85 -29.47
C SER A 448 38.83 -8.54 -29.63
N PRO A 449 39.88 -8.16 -28.88
CA PRO A 449 41.08 -8.97 -28.79
C PRO A 449 41.08 -9.85 -27.53
N ALA A 450 41.68 -11.02 -27.71
CA ALA A 450 41.90 -12.06 -26.72
C ALA A 450 42.78 -11.63 -25.53
N SER A 451 42.79 -12.46 -24.49
CA SER A 451 43.69 -12.38 -23.33
C SER A 451 45.14 -12.11 -23.72
N GLY A 452 45.68 -10.95 -23.33
CA GLY A 452 47.07 -10.53 -23.60
C GLY A 452 47.29 -9.05 -23.94
N SER A 453 46.29 -8.18 -23.88
CA SER A 453 46.45 -6.76 -24.23
C SER A 453 47.18 -5.94 -23.13
N PRO A 454 47.90 -4.86 -23.49
CA PRO A 454 48.59 -3.98 -22.52
C PRO A 454 47.67 -3.40 -21.42
N ALA A 455 46.39 -3.18 -21.75
CA ALA A 455 45.38 -2.70 -20.80
C ALA A 455 44.97 -3.78 -19.79
N GLY A 456 44.82 -5.03 -20.25
CA GLY A 456 44.56 -6.18 -19.37
C GLY A 456 45.72 -6.42 -18.40
N LEU A 457 46.96 -6.29 -18.88
CA LEU A 457 48.15 -6.38 -18.03
C LEU A 457 48.23 -5.26 -16.97
N LYS A 458 47.82 -4.02 -17.30
CA LYS A 458 47.77 -2.90 -16.34
C LYS A 458 46.78 -3.16 -15.21
N ALA A 459 45.60 -3.64 -15.55
CA ALA A 459 44.58 -4.00 -14.56
C ALA A 459 45.04 -5.13 -13.64
N THR A 460 45.69 -6.16 -14.19
CA THR A 460 46.27 -7.26 -13.40
C THR A 460 47.40 -6.76 -12.49
N MET A 461 48.27 -5.85 -12.94
CA MET A 461 49.34 -5.30 -12.12
C MET A 461 48.84 -4.35 -11.02
N ALA A 462 47.81 -3.56 -11.27
CA ALA A 462 47.16 -2.75 -10.24
C ALA A 462 46.55 -3.64 -9.15
N GLN A 463 45.82 -4.70 -9.53
CA GLN A 463 45.26 -5.67 -8.58
C GLN A 463 46.34 -6.41 -7.79
N LEU A 464 47.47 -6.75 -8.42
CA LEU A 464 48.63 -7.34 -7.74
C LEU A 464 49.27 -6.34 -6.77
N SER A 465 49.38 -5.06 -7.10
CA SER A 465 49.91 -4.03 -6.20
C SER A 465 49.03 -3.84 -4.98
N THR A 466 47.72 -3.69 -5.16
CA THR A 466 46.77 -3.54 -4.05
C THR A 466 46.77 -4.79 -3.14
N ARG A 467 46.84 -5.99 -3.73
CA ARG A 467 46.93 -7.24 -2.96
C ARG A 467 48.23 -7.35 -2.18
N MET A 468 49.36 -6.97 -2.78
CA MET A 468 50.66 -7.01 -2.10
C MET A 468 50.80 -5.95 -1.01
N GLU A 469 50.21 -4.76 -1.19
CA GLU A 469 50.16 -3.70 -0.16
C GLU A 469 49.24 -4.08 1.00
N SER A 470 48.08 -4.68 0.71
CA SER A 470 47.17 -5.23 1.73
C SER A 470 47.84 -6.35 2.55
N LEU A 471 48.56 -7.27 1.90
CA LEU A 471 49.33 -8.32 2.58
C LEU A 471 50.50 -7.75 3.39
N ARG A 472 51.16 -6.70 2.90
CA ARG A 472 52.23 -6.00 3.62
C ARG A 472 51.71 -5.29 4.88
N SER A 473 50.52 -4.69 4.80
CA SER A 473 49.82 -4.08 5.93
C SER A 473 49.43 -5.12 6.98
N GLN A 474 48.96 -6.31 6.56
CA GLN A 474 48.61 -7.42 7.47
C GLN A 474 49.85 -8.09 8.09
N ALA A 475 50.97 -8.16 7.37
CA ALA A 475 52.22 -8.73 7.89
C ALA A 475 52.93 -7.81 8.90
N GLY A 476 52.72 -6.49 8.82
CA GLY A 476 53.28 -5.51 9.76
C GLY A 476 52.80 -5.68 11.21
N GLU A 477 51.60 -6.25 11.42
CA GLU A 477 51.02 -6.48 12.75
C GLU A 477 51.50 -7.77 13.42
N THR A 478 52.15 -8.68 12.69
CA THR A 478 52.52 -10.03 13.17
C THR A 478 54.03 -10.29 13.29
N GLY A 479 54.87 -9.30 13.00
CA GLY A 479 56.30 -9.33 13.38
C GLY A 479 57.21 -10.29 12.62
N HIS A 480 56.82 -10.78 11.42
CA HIS A 480 57.69 -11.60 10.57
C HIS A 480 58.13 -10.83 9.31
N PRO A 481 59.33 -10.21 9.30
CA PRO A 481 59.88 -9.64 8.09
C PRO A 481 60.56 -10.73 7.27
N HIS A 482 60.30 -10.69 5.96
CA HIS A 482 60.92 -11.45 4.87
C HIS A 482 60.24 -12.75 4.45
N SER A 483 59.60 -12.67 3.28
CA SER A 483 59.68 -13.75 2.31
C SER A 483 60.33 -13.22 1.03
N ALA A 484 61.08 -14.07 0.33
CA ALA A 484 61.77 -13.74 -0.91
C ALA A 484 60.82 -13.18 -1.99
N GLU A 485 59.51 -13.46 -1.87
CA GLU A 485 58.49 -13.00 -2.79
C GLU A 485 58.26 -11.49 -2.77
N PHE A 486 58.35 -10.81 -1.61
CA PHE A 486 58.19 -9.33 -1.56
C PHE A 486 59.37 -8.60 -2.19
N ALA A 487 60.59 -9.09 -1.95
CA ALA A 487 61.80 -8.53 -2.56
C ALA A 487 61.85 -8.80 -4.07
N GLU A 488 61.35 -9.94 -4.53
CA GLU A 488 61.23 -10.25 -5.95
C GLU A 488 60.12 -9.43 -6.64
N TYR A 489 58.99 -9.21 -5.95
CA TYR A 489 57.94 -8.30 -6.40
C TYR A 489 58.44 -6.85 -6.54
N ASP A 490 59.11 -6.30 -5.54
CA ASP A 490 59.64 -4.93 -5.59
C ASP A 490 60.73 -4.77 -6.66
N ARG A 491 61.54 -5.81 -6.90
CA ARG A 491 62.55 -5.82 -7.96
C ARG A 491 61.91 -5.83 -9.35
N ARG A 492 60.83 -6.58 -9.54
CA ARG A 492 60.06 -6.64 -10.80
C ARG A 492 59.22 -5.37 -11.02
N LYS A 493 58.55 -4.83 -10.00
CA LYS A 493 57.78 -3.56 -10.07
C LYS A 493 58.66 -2.37 -10.48
N ASN A 494 59.93 -2.38 -10.06
CA ASN A 494 60.89 -1.33 -10.39
C ASN A 494 61.75 -1.62 -11.64
N ASP A 495 61.44 -2.68 -12.40
CA ASP A 495 62.16 -2.97 -13.65
C ASP A 495 61.97 -1.82 -14.65
N PRO A 496 63.05 -1.22 -15.18
CA PRO A 496 62.98 -0.12 -16.15
C PRO A 496 62.15 -0.44 -17.39
N LYS A 497 62.08 -1.72 -17.79
CA LYS A 497 61.30 -2.16 -18.94
C LYS A 497 59.80 -2.12 -18.68
N LEU A 498 59.34 -2.35 -17.43
CA LEU A 498 57.92 -2.27 -17.05
C LEU A 498 57.45 -0.82 -16.89
N LYS A 499 58.31 0.06 -16.38
CA LYS A 499 58.05 1.51 -16.36
C LYS A 499 57.91 2.09 -17.78
N ALA A 500 58.73 1.64 -18.73
CA ALA A 500 58.68 2.11 -20.12
C ALA A 500 57.36 1.78 -20.86
N VAL A 501 56.59 0.79 -20.39
CA VAL A 501 55.26 0.43 -20.95
C VAL A 501 54.09 0.83 -20.03
N GLY A 502 54.34 1.69 -19.03
CA GLY A 502 53.31 2.26 -18.15
C GLY A 502 52.63 1.24 -17.23
N LEU A 503 53.36 0.18 -16.88
CA LEU A 503 52.96 -0.94 -16.02
C LEU A 503 53.74 -0.86 -14.71
N ASP A 504 53.60 0.23 -13.96
CA ASP A 504 54.28 0.43 -12.66
C ASP A 504 53.33 0.39 -11.46
N GLY A 505 52.03 0.26 -11.73
CA GLY A 505 50.98 0.15 -10.72
C GLY A 505 50.39 1.49 -10.27
N SER A 506 50.73 2.63 -10.86
CA SER A 506 49.99 3.87 -10.59
C SER A 506 48.64 3.86 -11.32
N ALA A 507 47.52 3.91 -10.58
CA ALA A 507 46.19 4.05 -11.16
C ALA A 507 46.05 5.40 -11.88
N ASP A 508 45.31 5.39 -13.00
CA ASP A 508 45.03 6.57 -13.81
C ASP A 508 44.14 7.54 -13.00
N ALA A 509 44.69 8.71 -12.66
CA ALA A 509 44.05 9.75 -11.82
C ALA A 509 42.70 10.26 -12.37
N SER A 510 42.35 9.90 -13.61
CA SER A 510 41.11 10.25 -14.28
C SER A 510 39.86 9.50 -13.77
N THR A 511 40.00 8.49 -12.89
CA THR A 511 38.88 7.60 -12.47
C THR A 511 38.44 7.72 -11.00
N GLU A 512 39.10 8.51 -10.15
CA GLU A 512 38.73 8.59 -8.73
C GLU A 512 37.41 9.34 -8.47
N PRO A 513 36.59 8.90 -7.48
CA PRO A 513 35.41 9.64 -7.02
C PRO A 513 35.77 11.04 -6.52
N GLY A 514 35.04 12.05 -6.99
CA GLY A 514 35.29 13.46 -6.67
C GLY A 514 34.11 14.37 -7.04
N PRO A 515 34.26 15.70 -6.86
CA PRO A 515 33.17 16.66 -7.10
C PRO A 515 32.72 16.68 -8.56
N GLY A 516 31.41 16.72 -8.79
CA GLY A 516 30.80 16.77 -10.13
C GLY A 516 31.09 15.54 -11.02
N LYS A 517 31.76 14.52 -10.49
CA LYS A 517 32.16 13.33 -11.24
C LYS A 517 30.94 12.52 -11.65
N ASP A 518 30.97 11.95 -12.84
CA ASP A 518 30.02 10.92 -13.23
C ASP A 518 30.44 9.56 -12.66
N LEU A 519 29.65 9.09 -11.70
CA LEU A 519 29.76 7.80 -11.02
C LEU A 519 28.45 7.03 -11.15
N SER A 520 27.64 7.34 -12.15
CA SER A 520 26.35 6.69 -12.37
C SER A 520 26.54 5.20 -12.64
N GLY A 521 25.74 4.37 -11.96
CA GLY A 521 25.84 2.91 -12.02
C GLY A 521 27.14 2.31 -11.49
N ALA A 522 28.03 3.11 -10.88
CA ALA A 522 29.31 2.62 -10.37
C ALA A 522 29.10 1.62 -9.22
N ASP A 523 29.90 0.54 -9.21
CA ASP A 523 30.00 -0.37 -8.07
C ASP A 523 31.01 0.16 -7.07
N LEU A 524 30.49 0.81 -6.03
CA LEU A 524 31.22 1.35 -4.88
C LEU A 524 30.89 0.57 -3.61
N THR A 525 30.41 -0.67 -3.74
CA THR A 525 30.05 -1.56 -2.62
C THR A 525 31.24 -1.71 -1.68
N GLY A 526 31.04 -1.44 -0.39
CA GLY A 526 32.07 -1.54 0.66
C GLY A 526 33.24 -0.55 0.54
N HIS A 527 33.20 0.42 -0.37
CA HIS A 527 34.29 1.38 -0.53
C HIS A 527 34.33 2.39 0.61
N ASP A 528 35.54 2.86 0.94
CA ASP A 528 35.74 3.97 1.85
C ASP A 528 35.79 5.30 1.07
N LEU A 529 34.69 6.04 1.20
CA LEU A 529 34.47 7.39 0.68
C LEU A 529 34.32 8.40 1.81
N GLY A 530 34.73 8.05 3.04
CA GLY A 530 34.65 8.90 4.22
C GLY A 530 35.38 10.23 4.02
N GLY A 531 34.72 11.33 4.37
CA GLY A 531 35.24 12.70 4.25
C GLY A 531 35.49 13.18 2.83
N ARG A 532 35.21 12.37 1.80
CA ARG A 532 35.46 12.74 0.40
C ARG A 532 34.52 13.87 -0.03
N ASP A 533 35.03 14.70 -0.92
CA ASP A 533 34.22 15.69 -1.62
C ASP A 533 33.59 15.06 -2.87
N LEU A 534 32.28 14.85 -2.80
CA LEU A 534 31.41 14.33 -3.86
C LEU A 534 30.32 15.34 -4.19
N THR A 535 30.55 16.63 -3.89
CA THR A 535 29.57 17.71 -4.15
C THR A 535 29.18 17.71 -5.63
N GLY A 536 27.88 17.65 -5.89
CA GLY A 536 27.31 17.62 -7.24
C GLY A 536 27.65 16.36 -8.05
N ALA A 537 28.27 15.33 -7.45
CA ALA A 537 28.57 14.09 -8.15
C ALA A 537 27.29 13.42 -8.66
N ASN A 538 27.38 12.78 -9.81
CA ASN A 538 26.31 11.95 -10.35
C ASN A 538 26.50 10.51 -9.86
N LEU A 539 25.76 10.15 -8.81
CA LEU A 539 25.70 8.82 -8.21
C LEU A 539 24.38 8.13 -8.54
N GLU A 540 23.70 8.54 -9.62
CA GLU A 540 22.45 7.92 -10.02
C GLU A 540 22.66 6.41 -10.19
N ARG A 541 21.89 5.63 -9.43
CA ARG A 541 21.90 4.15 -9.46
C ARG A 541 23.24 3.52 -9.10
N ALA A 542 24.12 4.26 -8.44
CA ALA A 542 25.35 3.70 -7.91
C ALA A 542 25.03 2.65 -6.83
N LEU A 543 25.88 1.62 -6.75
CA LEU A 543 25.84 0.65 -5.66
C LEU A 543 26.81 1.07 -4.58
N LEU A 544 26.27 1.44 -3.43
CA LEU A 544 26.96 1.94 -2.25
C LEU A 544 26.64 1.06 -1.03
N THR A 545 26.15 -0.17 -1.26
CA THR A 545 25.84 -1.13 -0.19
C THR A 545 27.07 -1.30 0.70
N LYS A 546 26.89 -1.11 2.02
CA LYS A 546 27.98 -1.18 3.02
C LYS A 546 29.17 -0.23 2.78
N ALA A 547 29.03 0.77 1.90
CA ALA A 547 30.07 1.78 1.70
C ALA A 547 30.16 2.70 2.93
N SER A 548 31.35 3.22 3.21
CA SER A 548 31.51 4.30 4.19
C SER A 548 31.49 5.64 3.46
N LEU A 549 30.49 6.46 3.76
CA LEU A 549 30.32 7.84 3.31
C LEU A 549 30.37 8.80 4.52
N LYS A 550 30.97 8.35 5.62
CA LYS A 550 31.01 9.08 6.88
C LYS A 550 31.63 10.46 6.69
N GLY A 551 30.88 11.52 6.97
CA GLY A 551 31.32 12.90 6.78
C GLY A 551 31.60 13.29 5.33
N ALA A 552 31.18 12.50 4.34
CA ALA A 552 31.34 12.85 2.93
C ALA A 552 30.49 14.08 2.58
N LYS A 553 30.99 14.92 1.67
CA LYS A 553 30.24 16.06 1.12
C LYS A 553 29.50 15.60 -0.12
N LEU A 554 28.19 15.52 -0.06
CA LEU A 554 27.28 15.08 -1.11
C LEU A 554 26.27 16.18 -1.45
N THR A 555 26.59 17.44 -1.13
CA THR A 555 25.72 18.58 -1.39
C THR A 555 25.34 18.62 -2.87
N GLY A 556 24.04 18.65 -3.17
CA GLY A 556 23.52 18.64 -4.54
C GLY A 556 23.86 17.39 -5.37
N ALA A 557 24.32 16.30 -4.75
CA ALA A 557 24.61 15.07 -5.46
C ALA A 557 23.32 14.47 -6.07
N LYS A 558 23.45 13.92 -7.27
CA LYS A 558 22.34 13.21 -7.94
C LYS A 558 22.41 11.75 -7.53
N MET A 559 21.49 11.30 -6.70
CA MET A 559 21.51 9.96 -6.10
C MET A 559 20.23 9.19 -6.42
N LYS A 560 19.54 9.56 -7.51
CA LYS A 560 18.29 8.92 -7.90
C LYS A 560 18.50 7.42 -8.10
N GLY A 561 17.71 6.60 -7.41
CA GLY A 561 17.78 5.13 -7.49
C GLY A 561 19.08 4.53 -6.92
N ALA A 562 19.90 5.31 -6.20
CA ALA A 562 21.12 4.79 -5.58
C ALA A 562 20.80 3.79 -4.48
N ILE A 563 21.65 2.78 -4.34
CA ILE A 563 21.49 1.70 -3.37
C ILE A 563 22.53 1.86 -2.28
N MET A 564 22.10 2.25 -1.08
CA MET A 564 22.96 2.56 0.07
C MET A 564 22.61 1.71 1.28
N SER A 565 22.10 0.50 1.07
CA SER A 565 21.69 -0.39 2.15
C SER A 565 22.88 -0.72 3.04
N GLU A 566 22.70 -0.62 4.35
CA GLU A 566 23.76 -0.77 5.36
C GLU A 566 24.97 0.17 5.17
N ALA A 567 24.86 1.24 4.38
CA ALA A 567 25.93 2.23 4.24
C ALA A 567 26.06 3.11 5.50
N ASP A 568 27.27 3.58 5.79
CA ASP A 568 27.53 4.54 6.86
C ASP A 568 27.59 5.96 6.28
N LEU A 569 26.51 6.71 6.44
CA LEU A 569 26.32 8.11 6.07
C LEU A 569 26.45 9.04 7.30
N SER A 570 27.02 8.57 8.41
CA SER A 570 27.08 9.35 9.65
C SER A 570 27.77 10.70 9.41
N GLY A 571 27.08 11.80 9.73
CA GLY A 571 27.57 13.16 9.52
C GLY A 571 27.79 13.57 8.06
N ALA A 572 27.33 12.80 7.08
CA ALA A 572 27.41 13.17 5.67
C ALA A 572 26.55 14.39 5.36
N ASP A 573 27.00 15.24 4.45
CA ASP A 573 26.25 16.40 3.97
C ASP A 573 25.54 16.07 2.65
N LEU A 574 24.28 15.67 2.72
CA LEU A 574 23.37 15.41 1.61
C LEU A 574 22.43 16.59 1.35
N ALA A 575 22.79 17.81 1.76
CA ALA A 575 21.94 18.97 1.53
C ALA A 575 21.66 19.14 0.03
N GLU A 576 20.39 19.37 -0.32
CA GLU A 576 19.88 19.52 -1.70
C GLU A 576 20.13 18.30 -2.61
N ALA A 577 20.52 17.15 -2.07
CA ALA A 577 20.71 15.94 -2.86
C ALA A 577 19.36 15.40 -3.40
N ASP A 578 19.40 14.81 -4.59
CA ASP A 578 18.26 14.10 -5.16
C ASP A 578 18.34 12.61 -4.80
N LEU A 579 17.60 12.21 -3.76
CA LEU A 579 17.49 10.83 -3.28
C LEU A 579 16.22 10.15 -3.80
N THR A 580 15.60 10.67 -4.86
CA THR A 580 14.39 10.08 -5.45
C THR A 580 14.62 8.60 -5.73
N GLU A 581 13.72 7.73 -5.26
CA GLU A 581 13.84 6.26 -5.43
C GLU A 581 15.08 5.61 -4.79
N ALA A 582 15.84 6.32 -3.96
CA ALA A 582 17.03 5.78 -3.30
C ALA A 582 16.67 4.86 -2.12
N LEU A 583 17.54 3.88 -1.87
CA LEU A 583 17.31 2.80 -0.92
C LEU A 583 18.35 2.86 0.20
N LEU A 584 17.91 3.13 1.42
CA LEU A 584 18.77 3.35 2.60
C LEU A 584 18.48 2.34 3.72
N GLU A 585 17.96 1.16 3.38
CA GLU A 585 17.58 0.14 4.36
C GLU A 585 18.72 -0.16 5.33
N LYS A 586 18.45 -0.02 6.63
CA LYS A 586 19.42 -0.25 7.71
C LYS A 586 20.73 0.56 7.59
N ALA A 587 20.73 1.62 6.78
CA ALA A 587 21.85 2.54 6.72
C ALA A 587 21.98 3.32 8.05
N VAL A 588 23.17 3.84 8.30
CA VAL A 588 23.45 4.67 9.47
C VAL A 588 23.67 6.10 8.99
N ALA A 589 22.70 6.98 9.18
CA ALA A 589 22.72 8.38 8.76
C ALA A 589 22.62 9.33 9.96
N ARG A 590 23.24 8.94 11.09
CA ARG A 590 23.28 9.73 12.33
C ARG A 590 23.87 11.12 12.09
N GLY A 591 23.13 12.16 12.46
CA GLY A 591 23.57 13.54 12.28
C GLY A 591 23.85 13.95 10.84
N ALA A 592 23.39 13.18 9.84
CA ALA A 592 23.53 13.56 8.43
C ALA A 592 22.66 14.80 8.12
N SER A 593 23.13 15.64 7.20
CA SER A 593 22.35 16.78 6.72
C SER A 593 21.61 16.37 5.45
N LEU A 594 20.27 16.34 5.47
CA LEU A 594 19.39 16.15 4.31
C LEU A 594 18.57 17.42 4.03
N ARG A 595 19.12 18.59 4.38
CA ARG A 595 18.43 19.88 4.24
C ARG A 595 18.01 20.11 2.80
N GLY A 596 16.73 20.37 2.56
CA GLY A 596 16.20 20.61 1.22
C GLY A 596 16.31 19.42 0.25
N ALA A 597 16.70 18.22 0.72
CA ALA A 597 16.83 17.05 -0.13
C ALA A 597 15.48 16.61 -0.74
N THR A 598 15.54 15.97 -1.90
CA THR A 598 14.35 15.38 -2.54
C THR A 598 14.27 13.90 -2.19
N LEU A 599 13.22 13.51 -1.47
CA LEU A 599 13.02 12.19 -0.87
C LEU A 599 11.84 11.41 -1.48
N THR A 600 11.46 11.73 -2.72
CA THR A 600 10.31 11.12 -3.39
C THR A 600 10.52 9.62 -3.59
N ARG A 601 9.64 8.79 -3.02
CA ARG A 601 9.75 7.32 -3.03
C ARG A 601 11.09 6.80 -2.48
N THR A 602 11.71 7.55 -1.58
CA THR A 602 12.93 7.13 -0.86
C THR A 602 12.55 6.22 0.31
N ILE A 603 13.41 5.24 0.59
CA ILE A 603 13.12 4.19 1.57
C ILE A 603 14.17 4.20 2.67
N PHE A 604 13.73 4.60 3.86
CA PHE A 604 14.53 4.68 5.09
C PHE A 604 14.17 3.56 6.08
N HIS A 605 13.78 2.39 5.59
CA HIS A 605 13.30 1.34 6.50
C HIS A 605 14.42 0.87 7.44
N GLU A 606 14.14 0.88 8.76
CA GLU A 606 15.12 0.57 9.81
C GLU A 606 16.42 1.42 9.72
N THR A 607 16.40 2.55 9.01
CA THR A 607 17.55 3.46 8.94
C THR A 607 17.69 4.20 10.26
N ASP A 608 18.93 4.36 10.73
CA ASP A 608 19.23 5.23 11.87
C ASP A 608 19.46 6.67 11.38
N LEU A 609 18.47 7.53 11.57
CA LEU A 609 18.47 8.97 11.27
C LEU A 609 18.56 9.82 12.54
N THR A 610 19.08 9.26 13.63
CA THR A 610 19.10 9.94 14.92
C THR A 610 19.87 11.26 14.80
N GLY A 611 19.25 12.36 15.21
CA GLY A 611 19.81 13.71 15.13
C GLY A 611 20.05 14.25 13.71
N ALA A 612 19.56 13.59 12.67
CA ALA A 612 19.70 14.07 11.29
C ALA A 612 18.93 15.38 11.06
N ASP A 613 19.41 16.23 10.14
CA ASP A 613 18.76 17.48 9.75
C ASP A 613 18.08 17.34 8.39
N LEU A 614 16.78 17.10 8.39
CA LEU A 614 15.90 17.03 7.22
C LEU A 614 15.20 18.37 6.93
N THR A 615 15.67 19.50 7.48
CA THR A 615 14.97 20.80 7.34
C THR A 615 14.65 21.12 5.89
N GLY A 616 13.38 21.37 5.59
CA GLY A 616 12.92 21.74 4.24
C GLY A 616 12.96 20.62 3.20
N ALA A 617 13.28 19.38 3.60
CA ALA A 617 13.24 18.23 2.69
C ALA A 617 11.82 17.99 2.15
N LYS A 618 11.72 17.50 0.92
CA LYS A 618 10.44 17.32 0.20
C LYS A 618 10.33 15.92 -0.39
N GLY A 619 9.15 15.33 -0.36
CA GLY A 619 8.95 14.01 -0.94
C GLY A 619 7.49 13.57 -0.98
N SER A 620 7.15 12.76 -1.99
CA SER A 620 5.90 11.99 -2.01
C SER A 620 6.18 10.52 -1.82
N THR A 621 5.34 9.85 -1.02
CA THR A 621 5.42 8.40 -0.78
C THR A 621 6.78 7.95 -0.22
N THR A 622 7.36 8.78 0.65
CA THR A 622 8.59 8.45 1.39
C THR A 622 8.27 7.46 2.51
N VAL A 623 9.13 6.46 2.73
CA VAL A 623 8.94 5.41 3.74
C VAL A 623 9.96 5.53 4.86
N PHE A 624 9.49 5.70 6.09
CA PHE A 624 10.24 5.77 7.34
C PHE A 624 9.88 4.62 8.30
N SER A 625 9.28 3.54 7.81
CA SER A 625 8.82 2.44 8.66
C SER A 625 9.97 1.89 9.52
N LYS A 626 9.78 1.85 10.84
CA LYS A 626 10.79 1.43 11.83
C LYS A 626 12.10 2.22 11.81
N ALA A 627 12.16 3.35 11.10
CA ALA A 627 13.32 4.24 11.10
C ALA A 627 13.47 4.91 12.48
N ASP A 628 14.71 5.23 12.84
CA ASP A 628 15.00 5.99 14.05
C ASP A 628 15.27 7.46 13.73
N LEU A 629 14.26 8.31 13.89
CA LEU A 629 14.33 9.78 13.72
C LEU A 629 14.35 10.50 15.07
N SER A 630 14.77 9.81 16.14
CA SER A 630 14.89 10.44 17.47
C SER A 630 15.78 11.68 17.39
N GLU A 631 15.33 12.78 17.99
CA GLU A 631 16.04 14.07 18.01
C GLU A 631 16.34 14.68 16.63
N ALA A 632 15.81 14.11 15.54
CA ALA A 632 15.99 14.63 14.21
C ALA A 632 15.25 15.97 14.03
N THR A 633 15.79 16.82 13.16
CA THR A 633 15.15 18.08 12.76
C THR A 633 14.46 17.91 11.42
N LEU A 634 13.13 17.90 11.42
CA LEU A 634 12.25 17.86 10.26
C LEU A 634 11.45 19.16 10.12
N ALA A 635 12.02 20.29 10.54
CA ALA A 635 11.34 21.58 10.42
C ALA A 635 11.06 21.88 8.94
N GLN A 636 9.87 22.38 8.63
CA GLN A 636 9.48 22.82 7.27
C GLN A 636 9.55 21.72 6.19
N VAL A 637 9.59 20.44 6.56
CA VAL A 637 9.49 19.34 5.58
C VAL A 637 8.16 19.41 4.83
N ARG A 638 8.15 18.93 3.59
CA ARG A 638 6.93 18.81 2.78
C ARG A 638 6.75 17.37 2.33
N PHE A 639 5.92 16.64 3.07
CA PHE A 639 5.63 15.24 2.81
C PHE A 639 4.16 15.03 2.44
N HIS A 640 3.99 14.32 1.33
CA HIS A 640 2.69 13.90 0.84
C HIS A 640 2.64 12.37 0.78
N LYS A 641 1.66 11.75 1.44
CA LYS A 641 1.52 10.28 1.50
C LYS A 641 2.75 9.56 2.05
N ALA A 642 3.49 10.19 2.97
CA ALA A 642 4.60 9.52 3.65
C ALA A 642 4.08 8.50 4.67
N VAL A 643 4.84 7.43 4.87
CA VAL A 643 4.52 6.33 5.79
C VAL A 643 5.62 6.19 6.83
N GLY A 644 5.28 6.36 8.09
CA GLY A 644 6.19 6.22 9.24
C GLY A 644 5.64 5.23 10.27
N ALA A 645 5.22 4.05 9.82
CA ALA A 645 4.69 3.02 10.71
C ALA A 645 5.78 2.54 11.67
N GLU A 646 5.48 2.53 12.98
CA GLU A 646 6.45 2.16 14.03
C GLU A 646 7.75 2.98 14.01
N ALA A 647 7.75 4.16 13.36
CA ALA A 647 8.91 5.03 13.34
C ALA A 647 9.14 5.65 14.72
N LYS A 648 10.41 5.80 15.09
CA LYS A 648 10.81 6.53 16.31
C LYS A 648 11.04 7.99 15.98
N LEU A 649 10.43 8.87 16.75
CA LEU A 649 10.34 10.32 16.57
C LEU A 649 10.48 11.01 17.94
N GLU A 650 11.03 10.34 18.95
CA GLU A 650 11.14 10.92 20.29
C GLU A 650 11.97 12.20 20.25
N ARG A 651 11.39 13.30 20.77
CA ARG A 651 11.97 14.65 20.74
C ARG A 651 12.30 15.16 19.33
N ALA A 652 11.71 14.58 18.28
CA ALA A 652 11.87 15.08 16.92
C ALA A 652 11.23 16.46 16.75
N LYS A 653 11.83 17.29 15.90
CA LYS A 653 11.45 18.69 15.67
C LYS A 653 10.77 18.83 14.32
N LEU A 654 9.44 18.92 14.29
CA LEU A 654 8.59 18.99 13.09
C LEU A 654 7.86 20.34 12.99
N GLN A 655 8.48 21.43 13.47
CA GLN A 655 7.87 22.75 13.41
C GLN A 655 7.59 23.16 11.97
N SER A 656 6.38 23.65 11.73
CA SER A 656 5.92 24.08 10.40
C SER A 656 6.05 23.01 9.31
N ALA A 657 6.09 21.72 9.68
CA ALA A 657 6.07 20.62 8.72
C ALA A 657 4.74 20.59 7.97
N GLU A 658 4.77 20.24 6.69
CA GLU A 658 3.58 19.97 5.87
C GLU A 658 3.47 18.46 5.67
N LEU A 659 2.54 17.85 6.39
CA LEU A 659 2.23 16.42 6.37
C LEU A 659 0.81 16.25 5.83
N VAL A 660 0.71 15.93 4.54
CA VAL A 660 -0.57 15.77 3.84
C VAL A 660 -0.78 14.31 3.50
N GLU A 661 -1.92 13.75 3.90
CA GLU A 661 -2.28 12.33 3.68
C GLU A 661 -1.23 11.35 4.20
N CYS A 662 -0.50 11.72 5.26
CA CYS A 662 0.56 10.89 5.83
C CYS A 662 0.03 9.89 6.86
N VAL A 663 0.76 8.80 7.06
CA VAL A 663 0.41 7.73 8.01
C VAL A 663 1.56 7.46 8.96
N PHE A 664 1.43 7.88 10.21
CA PHE A 664 2.37 7.64 11.31
C PHE A 664 1.75 6.69 12.33
N ALA A 665 1.29 5.53 11.85
CA ALA A 665 0.63 4.54 12.69
C ALA A 665 1.62 3.89 13.67
N ASN A 666 1.22 3.75 14.94
CA ASN A 666 2.00 3.15 16.01
C ASN A 666 3.40 3.77 16.17
N CYS A 667 3.60 5.02 15.78
CA CYS A 667 4.90 5.67 15.91
C CYS A 667 5.19 6.05 17.36
N HIS A 668 6.47 6.23 17.67
CA HIS A 668 6.94 6.66 18.99
C HIS A 668 7.39 8.11 18.94
N ALA A 669 6.49 9.05 19.25
CA ALA A 669 6.69 10.48 19.08
C ALA A 669 6.54 11.24 20.41
N LYS A 670 7.00 10.62 21.51
CA LYS A 670 7.02 11.25 22.83
C LYS A 670 7.86 12.54 22.79
N GLU A 671 7.32 13.63 23.35
CA GLU A 671 7.97 14.95 23.40
C GLU A 671 8.36 15.52 22.01
N ALA A 672 7.78 15.00 20.92
CA ALA A 672 7.98 15.54 19.57
C ALA A 672 7.25 16.90 19.41
N VAL A 673 7.77 17.76 18.54
CA VAL A 673 7.31 19.15 18.39
C VAL A 673 6.77 19.40 16.98
N PHE A 674 5.46 19.41 16.81
CA PHE A 674 4.71 19.65 15.57
C PHE A 674 4.12 21.07 15.48
N ASP A 675 4.70 22.03 16.18
CA ASP A 675 4.14 23.39 16.29
C ASP A 675 3.99 24.04 14.91
N GLY A 676 2.80 24.57 14.61
CA GLY A 676 2.45 25.18 13.32
C GLY A 676 2.41 24.20 12.14
N ALA A 677 2.48 22.88 12.38
CA ALA A 677 2.45 21.90 11.30
C ALA A 677 1.10 21.84 10.58
N THR A 678 1.12 21.54 9.28
CA THR A 678 -0.06 21.17 8.50
C THR A 678 -0.21 19.66 8.51
N LEU A 679 -1.37 19.15 8.89
CA LEU A 679 -1.65 17.73 9.16
C LEU A 679 -2.85 17.22 8.35
N THR A 680 -3.21 17.86 7.24
CA THR A 680 -4.41 17.52 6.46
C THR A 680 -4.46 16.03 6.11
N LYS A 681 -5.54 15.35 6.54
CA LYS A 681 -5.77 13.91 6.35
C LYS A 681 -4.65 13.01 6.88
N THR A 682 -3.86 13.50 7.85
CA THR A 682 -2.77 12.72 8.46
C THR A 682 -3.26 11.89 9.63
N SER A 683 -2.76 10.65 9.73
CA SER A 683 -3.14 9.67 10.74
C SER A 683 -2.01 9.39 11.72
N PHE A 684 -2.35 9.45 13.01
CA PHE A 684 -1.53 9.05 14.17
C PHE A 684 -2.16 7.85 14.90
N PHE A 685 -2.81 6.94 14.17
CA PHE A 685 -3.45 5.75 14.73
C PHE A 685 -2.50 5.01 15.69
N GLY A 686 -2.90 4.79 16.94
CA GLY A 686 -2.10 4.05 17.94
C GLY A 686 -0.75 4.69 18.30
N ALA A 687 -0.48 5.92 17.88
CA ALA A 687 0.80 6.57 18.13
C ALA A 687 0.99 6.93 19.62
N THR A 688 2.23 6.87 20.09
CA THR A 688 2.60 7.38 21.42
C THR A 688 3.08 8.82 21.31
N LEU A 689 2.26 9.75 21.76
CA LEU A 689 2.41 11.21 21.62
C LEU A 689 2.42 11.91 22.98
N ALA A 690 2.79 11.19 24.05
CA ALA A 690 2.81 11.74 25.39
C ALA A 690 3.76 12.96 25.45
N ALA A 691 3.25 14.07 26.01
CA ALA A 691 3.93 15.36 26.08
C ALA A 691 4.41 15.94 24.72
N ALA A 692 3.90 15.44 23.58
CA ALA A 692 4.15 16.05 22.28
C ALA A 692 3.46 17.41 22.17
N SER A 693 4.01 18.31 21.36
CA SER A 693 3.46 19.64 21.11
C SER A 693 2.92 19.73 19.68
N PHE A 694 1.75 20.32 19.54
CA PHE A 694 1.00 20.59 18.30
C PHE A 694 0.43 22.02 18.36
N LEU A 695 1.14 22.93 19.02
CA LEU A 695 0.71 24.32 19.19
C LEU A 695 0.44 24.94 17.82
N GLU A 696 -0.76 25.51 17.61
CA GLU A 696 -1.17 26.13 16.34
C GLU A 696 -1.12 25.19 15.10
N ALA A 697 -1.04 23.87 15.30
CA ALA A 697 -1.10 22.92 14.19
C ALA A 697 -2.46 22.98 13.49
N LYS A 698 -2.50 22.75 12.17
CA LYS A 698 -3.71 22.88 11.35
C LYS A 698 -3.92 21.65 10.46
N GLY A 699 -5.17 21.24 10.25
CA GLY A 699 -5.46 20.16 9.30
C GLY A 699 -6.86 19.60 9.48
N GLU A 700 -7.57 19.44 8.37
CA GLU A 700 -8.87 18.76 8.34
C GLU A 700 -8.70 17.24 8.22
N GLY A 701 -9.68 16.49 8.75
CA GLY A 701 -9.72 15.03 8.59
C GLY A 701 -8.56 14.28 9.27
N THR A 702 -7.98 14.86 10.33
CA THR A 702 -6.92 14.20 11.09
C THR A 702 -7.46 13.00 11.89
N SER A 703 -6.66 11.95 11.98
CA SER A 703 -6.98 10.76 12.77
C SER A 703 -6.00 10.58 13.92
N TRP A 704 -6.55 10.40 15.11
CA TRP A 704 -5.85 10.24 16.39
C TRP A 704 -6.38 9.01 17.14
N ILE A 705 -7.00 8.09 16.41
CA ILE A 705 -7.67 6.92 16.99
C ILE A 705 -6.66 6.11 17.79
N GLU A 706 -7.02 5.74 19.03
CA GLU A 706 -6.16 4.98 19.96
C GLU A 706 -4.81 5.65 20.30
N ALA A 707 -4.59 6.92 19.93
CA ALA A 707 -3.35 7.62 20.22
C ALA A 707 -3.21 7.96 21.71
N ASP A 708 -2.00 7.88 22.24
CA ASP A 708 -1.67 8.36 23.58
C ASP A 708 -1.17 9.81 23.53
N LEU A 709 -2.08 10.75 23.79
CA LEU A 709 -1.86 12.19 23.88
C LEU A 709 -1.68 12.66 25.34
N THR A 710 -1.29 11.79 26.27
CA THR A 710 -1.20 12.15 27.69
C THR A 710 -0.26 13.35 27.90
N GLY A 711 -0.78 14.45 28.44
CA GLY A 711 -0.03 15.69 28.66
C GLY A 711 0.41 16.43 27.40
N ALA A 712 -0.12 16.08 26.22
CA ALA A 712 0.20 16.75 24.97
C ALA A 712 -0.33 18.20 24.94
N GLU A 713 0.38 19.06 24.20
CA GLU A 713 0.02 20.46 23.98
C GLU A 713 -0.61 20.62 22.59
N LEU A 714 -1.86 21.04 22.53
CA LEU A 714 -2.65 21.26 21.31
C LEU A 714 -3.35 22.63 21.34
N SER A 715 -2.85 23.57 22.13
CA SER A 715 -3.42 24.92 22.20
C SER A 715 -3.45 25.58 20.82
N HIS A 716 -4.54 26.29 20.55
CA HIS A 716 -4.76 27.01 19.29
C HIS A 716 -4.69 26.15 18.01
N ALA A 717 -4.66 24.82 18.13
CA ALA A 717 -4.69 23.94 16.98
C ALA A 717 -6.02 24.06 16.23
N HIS A 718 -5.99 24.03 14.90
CA HIS A 718 -7.15 24.09 14.02
C HIS A 718 -7.38 22.73 13.34
N LEU A 719 -8.15 21.87 13.99
CA LEU A 719 -8.35 20.47 13.62
C LEU A 719 -9.85 20.14 13.49
N PRO A 720 -10.59 20.78 12.56
CA PRO A 720 -12.00 20.46 12.36
C PRO A 720 -12.16 19.01 11.89
N GLN A 721 -13.22 18.36 12.37
CA GLN A 721 -13.55 16.96 12.07
C GLN A 721 -12.47 15.95 12.49
N GLY A 722 -11.55 16.35 13.38
CA GLY A 722 -10.55 15.44 13.93
C GLY A 722 -11.17 14.23 14.65
N ILE A 723 -10.60 13.05 14.43
CA ILE A 723 -11.10 11.78 14.97
C ILE A 723 -10.22 11.31 16.12
N PHE A 724 -10.66 11.51 17.35
CA PHE A 724 -9.96 11.17 18.60
C PHE A 724 -10.55 9.93 19.29
N ASN A 725 -11.28 9.09 18.56
CA ASN A 725 -11.96 7.93 19.14
C ASN A 725 -10.97 7.02 19.87
N GLU A 726 -11.31 6.63 21.10
CA GLU A 726 -10.50 5.75 21.96
C GLU A 726 -9.08 6.28 22.26
N ALA A 727 -8.81 7.55 21.98
CA ALA A 727 -7.55 8.20 22.33
C ALA A 727 -7.45 8.46 23.84
N ARG A 728 -6.22 8.52 24.34
CA ARG A 728 -5.90 8.86 25.74
C ARG A 728 -5.29 10.25 25.80
N ALA A 729 -6.06 11.24 26.18
CA ALA A 729 -5.67 12.64 26.23
C ALA A 729 -5.72 13.22 27.65
N SER A 730 -5.44 12.39 28.67
CA SER A 730 -5.40 12.84 30.06
C SER A 730 -4.37 13.96 30.24
N LYS A 731 -4.76 15.04 30.92
CA LYS A 731 -3.92 16.24 31.15
C LYS A 731 -3.44 16.96 29.88
N ALA A 732 -3.96 16.60 28.70
CA ALA A 732 -3.64 17.31 27.47
C ALA A 732 -4.25 18.73 27.50
N ARG A 733 -3.60 19.69 26.82
CA ARG A 733 -4.08 21.06 26.72
C ARG A 733 -4.58 21.32 25.30
N PHE A 734 -5.86 21.63 25.16
CA PHE A 734 -6.55 22.04 23.93
C PHE A 734 -7.01 23.51 24.03
N TYR A 735 -6.28 24.35 24.78
CA TYR A 735 -6.70 25.72 25.06
C TYR A 735 -6.90 26.52 23.77
N GLY A 736 -8.10 27.06 23.56
CA GLY A 736 -8.41 27.84 22.35
C GLY A 736 -8.35 27.05 21.04
N ALA A 737 -8.30 25.71 21.07
CA ALA A 737 -8.26 24.88 19.88
C ALA A 737 -9.60 24.90 19.12
N ASN A 738 -9.56 24.85 17.80
CA ASN A 738 -10.75 24.64 16.96
C ASN A 738 -10.90 23.17 16.59
N LEU A 739 -11.87 22.52 17.21
CA LEU A 739 -12.17 21.09 17.13
C LEU A 739 -13.63 20.87 16.72
N LYS A 740 -14.19 21.79 15.92
CA LYS A 740 -15.56 21.71 15.38
C LYS A 740 -15.80 20.34 14.74
N GLN A 741 -16.94 19.72 15.05
CA GLN A 741 -17.34 18.39 14.58
C GLN A 741 -16.35 17.27 14.92
N GLY A 742 -15.48 17.49 15.91
CA GLY A 742 -14.53 16.49 16.39
C GLY A 742 -15.24 15.27 16.99
N ARG A 743 -14.64 14.09 16.82
CA ARG A 743 -15.17 12.83 17.35
C ARG A 743 -14.30 12.36 18.51
N PHE A 744 -14.87 12.34 19.70
CA PHE A 744 -14.24 11.95 20.95
C PHE A 744 -14.92 10.70 21.56
N TYR A 745 -15.33 9.76 20.71
CA TYR A 745 -16.02 8.56 21.18
C TYR A 745 -15.08 7.73 22.06
N ARG A 746 -15.49 7.46 23.32
CA ARG A 746 -14.65 6.74 24.32
C ARG A 746 -13.26 7.34 24.55
N THR A 747 -13.08 8.63 24.28
CA THR A 747 -11.80 9.30 24.56
C THR A 747 -11.66 9.53 26.07
N VAL A 748 -10.45 9.35 26.58
CA VAL A 748 -10.10 9.69 27.97
C VAL A 748 -9.54 11.11 28.01
N LEU A 749 -10.30 12.06 28.56
CA LEU A 749 -9.96 13.49 28.68
C LEU A 749 -9.80 13.92 30.15
N GLU A 750 -9.51 12.97 31.05
CA GLU A 750 -9.35 13.25 32.47
C GLU A 750 -8.33 14.39 32.71
N ARG A 751 -8.74 15.45 33.42
CA ARG A 751 -7.92 16.64 33.70
C ARG A 751 -7.39 17.37 32.46
N ALA A 752 -7.97 17.13 31.28
CA ALA A 752 -7.64 17.88 30.08
C ALA A 752 -8.13 19.33 30.17
N ASP A 753 -7.42 20.26 29.54
CA ASP A 753 -7.77 21.67 29.50
C ASP A 753 -8.30 22.03 28.10
N LEU A 754 -9.62 22.11 27.96
CA LEU A 754 -10.33 22.55 26.75
C LEU A 754 -10.90 23.97 26.90
N THR A 755 -10.32 24.79 27.77
CA THR A 755 -10.75 26.18 27.95
C THR A 755 -10.70 26.94 26.63
N ARG A 756 -11.77 27.67 26.31
CA ARG A 756 -11.96 28.44 25.05
C ARG A 756 -11.90 27.62 23.76
N ALA A 757 -11.93 26.29 23.84
CA ALA A 757 -11.97 25.45 22.64
C ALA A 757 -13.29 25.60 21.89
N ASN A 758 -13.25 25.55 20.56
CA ASN A 758 -14.45 25.45 19.72
C ASN A 758 -14.79 23.99 19.45
N LEU A 759 -15.86 23.52 20.07
CA LEU A 759 -16.35 22.14 20.06
C LEU A 759 -17.77 22.05 19.47
N TYR A 760 -18.12 22.98 18.59
CA TYR A 760 -19.41 23.01 17.90
C TYR A 760 -19.69 21.67 17.21
N GLU A 761 -20.84 21.05 17.47
CA GLU A 761 -21.24 19.72 16.96
C GLU A 761 -20.25 18.58 17.27
N ALA A 762 -19.39 18.74 18.28
CA ALA A 762 -18.47 17.67 18.69
C ALA A 762 -19.21 16.50 19.37
N ASN A 763 -18.69 15.29 19.21
CA ASN A 763 -19.29 14.08 19.75
C ASN A 763 -18.41 13.45 20.84
N PHE A 764 -18.84 13.56 22.09
CA PHE A 764 -18.19 13.00 23.27
C PHE A 764 -18.83 11.71 23.77
N THR A 765 -19.61 11.00 22.95
CA THR A 765 -20.33 9.80 23.41
C THR A 765 -19.39 8.81 24.12
N ARG A 766 -19.67 8.45 25.37
CA ARG A 766 -18.86 7.56 26.22
C ARG A 766 -17.46 8.06 26.59
N ALA A 767 -17.17 9.34 26.41
CA ALA A 767 -15.90 9.93 26.84
C ALA A 767 -15.83 10.02 28.38
N SER A 768 -14.61 9.93 28.91
CA SER A 768 -14.33 10.29 30.31
C SER A 768 -13.82 11.73 30.35
N LEU A 769 -14.54 12.60 31.04
CA LEU A 769 -14.29 14.04 31.15
C LEU A 769 -13.96 14.46 32.59
N ASP A 770 -13.63 13.51 33.47
CA ASP A 770 -13.45 13.78 34.90
C ASP A 770 -12.36 14.84 35.14
N TYR A 771 -12.72 15.91 35.85
CA TYR A 771 -11.88 17.09 36.09
C TYR A 771 -11.38 17.84 34.86
N ALA A 772 -11.98 17.60 33.68
CA ALA A 772 -11.66 18.35 32.47
C ALA A 772 -12.20 19.79 32.56
N LYS A 773 -11.49 20.75 31.96
CA LYS A 773 -11.90 22.15 31.91
C LYS A 773 -12.50 22.49 30.55
N PHE A 774 -13.71 22.99 30.55
CA PHE A 774 -14.45 23.50 29.39
C PHE A 774 -14.77 24.99 29.54
N VAL A 775 -14.06 25.71 30.41
CA VAL A 775 -14.30 27.13 30.71
C VAL A 775 -14.31 27.98 29.43
N GLU A 776 -15.36 28.79 29.24
CA GLU A 776 -15.54 29.65 28.04
C GLU A 776 -15.46 28.91 26.68
N SER A 777 -15.65 27.58 26.65
CA SER A 777 -15.65 26.79 25.42
C SER A 777 -16.99 26.82 24.68
N ASN A 778 -16.98 26.51 23.38
CA ASN A 778 -18.19 26.45 22.56
C ASN A 778 -18.64 25.01 22.30
N LEU A 779 -19.62 24.50 23.05
CA LEU A 779 -20.20 23.15 22.93
C LEU A 779 -21.59 23.18 22.28
N PHE A 780 -21.87 24.15 21.42
CA PHE A 780 -23.17 24.25 20.77
C PHE A 780 -23.47 22.99 19.95
N ASP A 781 -24.63 22.38 20.18
CA ASP A 781 -25.08 21.13 19.54
C ASP A 781 -24.10 19.94 19.73
N ALA A 782 -23.24 20.00 20.76
CA ALA A 782 -22.36 18.91 21.11
C ALA A 782 -23.13 17.73 21.71
N ARG A 783 -22.64 16.51 21.50
CA ARG A 783 -23.23 15.28 22.03
C ARG A 783 -22.45 14.77 23.24
N LEU A 784 -23.06 14.82 24.42
CA LEU A 784 -22.50 14.41 25.71
C LEU A 784 -23.35 13.26 26.28
N ILE A 785 -23.28 12.10 25.62
CA ILE A 785 -24.11 10.93 25.93
C ILE A 785 -23.25 9.87 26.61
N GLN A 786 -23.70 9.33 27.75
CA GLN A 786 -22.97 8.32 28.53
C GLN A 786 -21.55 8.74 28.96
N VAL A 787 -21.33 10.03 29.22
CA VAL A 787 -20.01 10.56 29.65
C VAL A 787 -19.81 10.44 31.15
N THR A 788 -18.57 10.30 31.63
CA THR A 788 -18.24 10.66 33.02
C THR A 788 -17.76 12.10 33.06
N SER A 789 -18.17 12.88 34.06
CA SER A 789 -17.83 14.30 34.14
C SER A 789 -17.63 14.80 35.58
N THR A 790 -17.20 13.92 36.47
CA THR A 790 -16.98 14.21 37.89
C THR A 790 -15.97 15.35 38.04
N GLY A 791 -16.41 16.48 38.61
CA GLY A 791 -15.56 17.65 38.81
C GLY A 791 -15.14 18.37 37.52
N ALA A 792 -15.78 18.07 36.38
CA ALA A 792 -15.58 18.82 35.14
C ALA A 792 -16.09 20.26 35.31
N ASP A 793 -15.35 21.21 34.74
CA ASP A 793 -15.64 22.65 34.86
C ASP A 793 -16.21 23.20 33.55
N PHE A 794 -17.50 23.53 33.55
CA PHE A 794 -18.21 24.11 32.41
C PHE A 794 -18.49 25.61 32.58
N GLU A 795 -17.74 26.32 33.43
CA GLU A 795 -17.96 27.75 33.67
C GLU A 795 -18.00 28.56 32.36
N ARG A 796 -19.14 29.22 32.11
CA ARG A 796 -19.38 30.05 30.91
C ARG A 796 -19.23 29.32 29.57
N ALA A 797 -19.31 27.99 29.56
CA ALA A 797 -19.37 27.19 28.34
C ALA A 797 -20.71 27.38 27.60
N ASN A 798 -20.68 27.44 26.27
CA ASN A 798 -21.90 27.50 25.45
C ASN A 798 -22.47 26.10 25.20
N LEU A 799 -23.41 25.65 26.03
CA LEU A 799 -24.08 24.35 25.93
C LEU A 799 -25.43 24.40 25.21
N LYS A 800 -25.74 25.47 24.47
CA LYS A 800 -27.02 25.58 23.75
C LYS A 800 -27.18 24.42 22.75
N LYS A 801 -28.33 23.76 22.78
CA LYS A 801 -28.64 22.54 22.00
C LYS A 801 -27.76 21.32 22.29
N ALA A 802 -26.84 21.39 23.26
CA ALA A 802 -26.05 20.22 23.60
C ALA A 802 -26.97 19.08 24.06
N MET A 803 -26.74 17.87 23.56
CA MET A 803 -27.47 16.67 23.96
C MET A 803 -26.79 16.09 25.19
N VAL A 804 -27.44 16.18 26.35
CA VAL A 804 -27.00 15.62 27.63
C VAL A 804 -28.05 14.61 28.10
N GLU A 805 -27.64 13.45 28.64
CA GLU A 805 -28.58 12.50 29.24
C GLU A 805 -29.16 13.04 30.56
N ALA A 806 -30.43 12.73 30.85
CA ALA A 806 -31.23 13.38 31.89
C ALA A 806 -30.96 12.92 33.34
N ASP A 807 -29.96 12.07 33.59
CA ASP A 807 -29.77 11.43 34.91
C ASP A 807 -28.71 12.08 35.82
N ASP A 808 -27.94 13.07 35.35
CA ASP A 808 -26.93 13.77 36.17
C ASP A 808 -27.29 15.24 36.53
N ALA A 809 -28.55 15.64 36.37
CA ALA A 809 -29.00 17.02 36.64
C ALA A 809 -29.08 17.40 38.15
N ARG A 810 -28.27 16.79 39.02
CA ARG A 810 -28.08 17.20 40.43
C ARG A 810 -26.62 17.06 40.86
N SER A 811 -25.72 17.82 40.26
CA SER A 811 -24.52 18.35 40.94
C SER A 811 -23.97 19.56 40.21
#